data_AF-A0A0B5KLT9-F1
#
_entry.id   AF-A0A0B5KLT9-F1
#
_cell.length_a   1.000
_cell.length_b   1.000
_cell.length_c   1.000
_cell.angle_alpha   90.00
_cell.angle_beta   90.00
_cell.angle_gamma   90.00
#
_symmetry.space_group_name_H-M   'P 1'
#
loop_
_entity.id
_entity.type
_entity.pdbx_description
1 polymer ?
#
loop_
_entity_poly.entity_id
_entity_poly.type
_entity_poly.pdbx_seq_one_letter_code
_entity_poly.pdbx_strand_id
1 'polypeptide(L)'
;MTLEELKKIQGIEVMKDNTEVPEGVYSCKIGHFTIVAYDPSSALMVKLFRKLSTYRTLFSFFKLACRLSKEEFFRRSLKTIEKLFCADEVFFIDTHTSFSSREEKLSLDEIKRKYPKIHIRELKNKSYLAIARERDLDEEENLFCRKFLELAESLNERWHFKEDIHRMKEALKEHSRLVEIQKEHIKRMRIIYYVSQAMRSVYDPNNLYRVILLSLVSERAFNFDRAVLLKKNDATNSLEVVSALGGETRQEHEELKRYLRRRTLRYTDLVQFLREEALTFSFETSFSERLKRRRFYYRGHPIFERVVLRKSTVRVSRDILRKMGYEAEDVLEALESENFVVFPLLGRWDTLGAVVVDNKFSERPITDLDLDVLKLFSESAGLALENAINYEDLKRKTLDLQRQNELVEKLKNFSESILESLEAAIITLDRDGRITEWNKKSEVLFGYRKEQVLGKRLKNLPGFEEIGAIAESVMEEHEPVFLNFYKFQEKYFNVRFSPLRNTKTQLLEGVIITIDDVTELYRYEEERKKKERLSILGEMTARVAHEIRNPITIIGGFVKRMRKHIDDPETLKKYVDIITGELSRLEGIVREILEYSKEEQILEFSEFNLNELIKEVYVLFEEKLREMNIDFFFETDNEDLRVKADRSRIKQVLINLVQNAIEATGENGKIKIKSEDVYNVARVSVWNSGPPIPEELKEKIFSPFFTTKTQGTGLGLPICRKIVEDEHGGKIWVENTEGGVMFIFEIPKTPGKEVRE
;
A
#
# COMPACT_ATOMS: atom_id res chain seq x y z
N MET A 1 36.25 85.21 -45.64
CA MET A 1 36.15 85.69 -47.02
C MET A 1 37.03 84.82 -47.92
N THR A 2 36.48 84.13 -48.93
CA THR A 2 37.30 83.41 -49.94
C THR A 2 37.91 84.38 -50.94
N LEU A 3 38.97 83.99 -51.66
CA LEU A 3 39.60 84.80 -52.73
C LEU A 3 38.57 85.25 -53.80
N GLU A 4 37.51 84.48 -54.02
CA GLU A 4 36.42 84.79 -54.95
C GLU A 4 35.44 85.84 -54.40
N GLU A 5 35.29 85.95 -53.08
CA GLU A 5 34.43 86.96 -52.45
C GLU A 5 35.11 88.33 -52.44
N LEU A 6 36.44 88.37 -52.28
CA LEU A 6 37.25 89.60 -52.41
C LEU A 6 37.14 90.23 -53.80
N LYS A 7 37.14 89.41 -54.85
CA LYS A 7 36.97 89.86 -56.25
C LYS A 7 35.64 90.55 -56.53
N LYS A 8 34.63 90.38 -55.66
CA LYS A 8 33.30 90.97 -55.82
C LYS A 8 33.21 92.39 -55.24
N ILE A 9 34.22 92.83 -54.50
CA ILE A 9 34.25 94.18 -53.92
C ILE A 9 34.78 95.15 -54.98
N GLN A 10 33.98 96.19 -55.27
CA GLN A 10 34.32 97.21 -56.27
C GLN A 10 35.59 97.96 -55.84
N GLY A 11 36.62 97.99 -56.69
CA GLY A 11 37.92 98.62 -56.39
C GLY A 11 39.01 97.68 -55.87
N ILE A 12 38.74 96.37 -55.71
CA ILE A 12 39.72 95.34 -55.32
C ILE A 12 39.90 94.33 -56.46
N GLU A 13 41.16 94.03 -56.79
CA GLU A 13 41.54 93.01 -57.75
C GLU A 13 42.47 91.98 -57.12
N VAL A 14 42.32 90.71 -57.53
CA VAL A 14 43.10 89.59 -57.01
C VAL A 14 43.87 88.96 -58.16
N MET A 15 45.18 89.19 -58.16
CA MET A 15 46.14 88.71 -59.15
C MET A 15 46.87 87.45 -58.65
N LYS A 16 47.33 86.60 -59.57
CA LYS A 16 48.20 85.43 -59.28
C LYS A 16 49.66 85.79 -59.53
N ASP A 17 50.59 85.12 -58.86
CA ASP A 17 52.05 85.37 -58.95
C ASP A 17 52.56 85.67 -60.39
N ASN A 18 53.47 86.64 -60.52
CA ASN A 18 54.11 87.18 -61.75
C ASN A 18 53.34 88.24 -62.58
N THR A 19 52.44 89.02 -61.98
CA THR A 19 51.88 90.24 -62.61
C THR A 19 52.51 91.49 -62.01
N GLU A 20 53.01 92.41 -62.85
CA GLU A 20 53.52 93.71 -62.41
C GLU A 20 52.38 94.54 -61.80
N VAL A 21 52.60 95.10 -60.61
CA VAL A 21 51.61 95.93 -59.92
C VAL A 21 51.70 97.36 -60.47
N PRO A 22 50.58 98.01 -60.87
CA PRO A 22 50.59 99.38 -61.37
C PRO A 22 51.17 100.38 -60.34
N GLU A 23 51.84 101.43 -60.79
CA GLU A 23 52.30 102.50 -59.88
C GLU A 23 51.11 103.32 -59.35
N GLY A 24 51.09 103.58 -58.03
CA GLY A 24 50.07 104.41 -57.36
C GLY A 24 48.93 103.67 -56.64
N VAL A 25 48.95 102.33 -56.59
CA VAL A 25 47.93 101.49 -55.93
C VAL A 25 48.43 100.74 -54.68
N TYR A 26 47.53 100.37 -53.78
CA TYR A 26 47.86 99.61 -52.57
C TYR A 26 47.82 98.10 -52.85
N SER A 27 48.91 97.39 -52.59
CA SER A 27 48.99 95.94 -52.81
C SER A 27 49.37 95.14 -51.56
N CYS A 28 48.89 93.90 -51.47
CA CYS A 28 49.22 92.94 -50.41
C CYS A 28 49.35 91.52 -50.96
N LYS A 29 50.47 90.85 -50.64
CA LYS A 29 50.72 89.45 -51.03
C LYS A 29 50.30 88.47 -49.93
N ILE A 30 49.51 87.45 -50.30
CA ILE A 30 49.04 86.38 -49.39
C ILE A 30 49.17 85.04 -50.13
N GLY A 31 50.14 84.22 -49.72
CA GLY A 31 50.48 82.99 -50.44
C GLY A 31 50.88 83.29 -51.90
N HIS A 32 50.25 82.61 -52.86
CA HIS A 32 50.51 82.75 -54.30
C HIS A 32 49.66 83.83 -55.01
N PHE A 33 49.03 84.72 -54.25
CA PHE A 33 48.14 85.77 -54.77
C PHE A 33 48.56 87.16 -54.29
N THR A 34 48.45 88.15 -55.18
CA THR A 34 48.64 89.57 -54.91
C THR A 34 47.30 90.28 -55.03
N ILE A 35 46.84 90.92 -53.95
CA ILE A 35 45.59 91.67 -53.92
C ILE A 35 45.93 93.15 -54.10
N VAL A 36 45.30 93.81 -55.06
CA VAL A 36 45.53 95.22 -55.42
C VAL A 36 44.24 96.01 -55.19
N ALA A 37 44.35 97.19 -54.60
CA ALA A 37 43.24 98.11 -54.37
C ALA A 37 43.47 99.45 -55.08
N TYR A 38 42.45 99.90 -55.80
CA TYR A 38 42.48 101.08 -56.68
C TYR A 38 41.94 102.36 -56.04
N ASP A 39 41.25 102.26 -54.90
CA ASP A 39 40.72 103.42 -54.16
C ASP A 39 41.07 103.39 -52.66
N PRO A 40 41.03 104.53 -51.95
CA PRO A 40 41.42 104.63 -50.55
C PRO A 40 40.58 103.76 -49.58
N SER A 41 39.30 103.52 -49.89
CA SER A 41 38.42 102.70 -49.04
C SER A 41 38.72 101.21 -49.20
N SER A 42 39.01 100.80 -50.43
CA SER A 42 39.46 99.44 -50.75
C SER A 42 40.88 99.15 -50.23
N ALA A 43 41.78 100.14 -50.24
CA ALA A 43 43.11 100.03 -49.67
C ALA A 43 43.08 99.72 -48.16
N LEU A 44 42.10 100.29 -47.47
CA LEU A 44 41.81 100.06 -46.07
C LEU A 44 41.37 98.62 -45.79
N MET A 45 40.46 98.10 -46.64
CA MET A 45 39.99 96.71 -46.59
C MET A 45 41.12 95.71 -46.83
N VAL A 46 42.03 96.00 -47.76
CA VAL A 46 43.21 95.13 -48.02
C VAL A 46 44.18 95.15 -46.83
N LYS A 47 44.40 96.30 -46.18
CA LYS A 47 45.22 96.40 -44.95
C LYS A 47 44.58 95.65 -43.76
N LEU A 48 43.27 95.78 -43.57
CA LEU A 48 42.51 95.05 -42.54
C LEU A 48 42.52 93.55 -42.77
N PHE A 49 42.33 93.10 -44.01
CA PHE A 49 42.34 91.68 -44.36
C PHE A 49 43.70 91.02 -44.09
N ARG A 50 44.80 91.72 -44.40
CA ARG A 50 46.17 91.27 -44.08
C ARG A 50 46.37 91.10 -42.56
N LYS A 51 45.81 91.99 -41.74
CA LYS A 51 45.87 91.88 -40.28
C LYS A 51 44.99 90.74 -39.76
N LEU A 52 43.78 90.58 -40.31
CA LEU A 52 42.75 89.63 -39.88
C LEU A 52 43.01 88.16 -40.25
N SER A 53 43.80 87.86 -41.29
CA SER A 53 44.14 86.47 -41.65
C SER A 53 44.92 85.74 -40.55
N THR A 54 45.61 86.49 -39.69
CA THR A 54 46.25 86.00 -38.46
C THR A 54 45.24 85.55 -37.39
N TYR A 55 43.97 85.99 -37.48
CA TYR A 55 42.92 85.77 -36.48
C TYR A 55 41.82 84.82 -37.01
N ARG A 56 42.09 83.52 -36.94
CA ARG A 56 41.22 82.47 -37.51
C ARG A 56 39.78 82.49 -36.97
N THR A 57 39.58 82.93 -35.72
CA THR A 57 38.26 83.00 -35.04
C THR A 57 37.42 84.20 -35.50
N LEU A 58 38.04 85.38 -35.67
CA LEU A 58 37.39 86.57 -36.23
C LEU A 58 36.93 86.34 -37.68
N PHE A 59 37.66 85.51 -38.44
CA PHE A 59 37.32 85.18 -39.81
C PHE A 59 36.01 84.38 -39.95
N SER A 60 35.74 83.46 -39.02
CA SER A 60 34.47 82.73 -38.93
C SER A 60 33.31 83.66 -38.57
N PHE A 61 33.59 84.67 -37.75
CA PHE A 61 32.65 85.72 -37.35
C PHE A 61 32.29 86.67 -38.52
N PHE A 62 33.29 87.11 -39.29
CA PHE A 62 33.13 87.93 -40.50
C PHE A 62 32.25 87.22 -41.55
N LYS A 63 32.41 85.90 -41.70
CA LYS A 63 31.63 85.06 -42.62
C LYS A 63 30.14 85.01 -42.28
N LEU A 64 29.78 85.17 -41.01
CA LEU A 64 28.40 85.15 -40.53
C LEU A 64 27.74 86.54 -40.65
N ALA A 65 28.48 87.61 -40.38
CA ALA A 65 28.02 88.99 -40.57
C ALA A 65 27.77 89.35 -42.04
N CYS A 66 28.58 88.85 -42.98
CA CYS A 66 28.39 89.04 -44.42
C CYS A 66 27.08 88.42 -44.99
N ARG A 67 26.37 87.57 -44.24
CA ARG A 67 25.07 87.01 -44.66
C ARG A 67 23.88 87.94 -44.38
N LEU A 68 24.06 89.01 -43.62
CA LEU A 68 23.00 89.97 -43.29
C LEU A 68 23.21 91.26 -44.08
N SER A 69 22.34 91.52 -45.05
CA SER A 69 22.45 92.68 -45.95
C SER A 69 21.99 93.99 -45.29
N LYS A 70 22.88 94.99 -45.31
CA LYS A 70 22.63 96.45 -45.47
C LYS A 70 23.99 97.14 -45.52
N GLU A 71 24.40 97.59 -46.72
CA GLU A 71 25.73 98.19 -46.99
C GLU A 71 26.08 99.38 -46.06
N GLU A 72 25.09 100.05 -45.50
CA GLU A 72 25.28 101.20 -44.61
C GLU A 72 25.67 100.79 -43.17
N PHE A 73 25.13 99.68 -42.66
CA PHE A 73 25.59 99.06 -41.41
C PHE A 73 26.98 98.46 -41.59
N PHE A 74 27.27 97.94 -42.78
CA PHE A 74 28.58 97.36 -43.11
C PHE A 74 29.69 98.41 -43.13
N ARG A 75 29.49 99.57 -43.81
CA ARG A 75 30.46 100.68 -43.80
C ARG A 75 30.66 101.31 -42.41
N ARG A 76 29.59 101.41 -41.60
CA ARG A 76 29.68 101.90 -40.21
C ARG A 76 30.39 100.90 -39.30
N SER A 77 29.98 99.63 -39.33
CA SER A 77 30.60 98.56 -38.53
C SER A 77 32.06 98.32 -38.90
N LEU A 78 32.44 98.46 -40.18
CA LEU A 78 33.84 98.40 -40.60
C LEU A 78 34.68 99.54 -40.02
N LYS A 79 34.16 100.79 -40.00
CA LYS A 79 34.82 101.92 -39.32
C LYS A 79 34.98 101.67 -37.81
N THR A 80 33.98 101.06 -37.18
CA THR A 80 34.00 100.71 -35.75
C THR A 80 34.98 99.58 -35.46
N ILE A 81 34.99 98.53 -36.30
CA ILE A 81 35.95 97.43 -36.25
C ILE A 81 37.37 97.96 -36.46
N GLU A 82 37.57 98.87 -37.42
CA GLU A 82 38.87 99.48 -37.68
C GLU A 82 39.39 100.32 -36.51
N LYS A 83 38.53 101.05 -35.81
CA LYS A 83 38.87 101.74 -34.55
C LYS A 83 39.19 100.76 -33.41
N LEU A 84 38.46 99.65 -33.30
CA LEU A 84 38.74 98.59 -32.33
C LEU A 84 40.08 97.88 -32.62
N PHE A 85 40.47 97.72 -33.88
CA PHE A 85 41.77 97.19 -34.29
C PHE A 85 42.93 98.20 -34.22
N CYS A 86 42.63 99.47 -33.91
CA CYS A 86 43.62 100.49 -33.55
C CYS A 86 43.84 100.60 -32.03
N ALA A 87 43.18 99.77 -31.22
CA ALA A 87 43.52 99.59 -29.80
C ALA A 87 44.88 98.86 -29.67
N ASP A 88 45.59 99.11 -28.57
CA ASP A 88 46.93 98.54 -28.35
C ASP A 88 46.88 97.02 -28.25
N GLU A 89 45.92 96.47 -27.49
CA GLU A 89 45.63 95.02 -27.41
C GLU A 89 44.14 94.74 -27.05
N VAL A 90 43.62 93.58 -27.49
CA VAL A 90 42.26 93.09 -27.16
C VAL A 90 42.35 91.67 -26.61
N PHE A 91 41.70 91.41 -25.48
CA PHE A 91 41.66 90.12 -24.81
C PHE A 91 40.23 89.62 -24.66
N PHE A 92 40.03 88.34 -24.98
CA PHE A 92 38.79 87.63 -24.68
C PHE A 92 39.04 86.60 -23.59
N ILE A 93 38.23 86.64 -22.52
CA ILE A 93 38.40 85.79 -21.35
C ILE A 93 37.08 85.09 -21.06
N ASP A 94 37.06 83.79 -21.30
CA ASP A 94 36.01 82.88 -20.86
C ASP A 94 36.59 81.90 -19.83
N THR A 95 35.73 81.39 -18.96
CA THR A 95 35.92 80.50 -17.81
C THR A 95 36.87 79.30 -18.00
N HIS A 96 37.27 78.94 -19.24
CA HIS A 96 38.33 77.95 -19.49
C HIS A 96 39.38 78.35 -20.55
N THR A 97 39.30 79.52 -21.17
CA THR A 97 40.30 79.98 -22.16
C THR A 97 40.36 81.51 -22.27
N SER A 98 41.57 82.07 -22.14
CA SER A 98 41.87 83.48 -22.42
C SER A 98 42.76 83.58 -23.65
N PHE A 99 42.44 84.43 -24.62
CA PHE A 99 43.31 84.68 -25.76
C PHE A 99 43.43 86.18 -26.02
N SER A 100 44.68 86.66 -26.06
CA SER A 100 45.00 87.99 -26.57
C SER A 100 45.00 88.01 -28.09
N SER A 101 44.99 89.22 -28.64
CA SER A 101 45.19 89.42 -30.07
C SER A 101 46.59 88.99 -30.57
N ARG A 102 47.54 88.67 -29.67
CA ARG A 102 48.89 88.16 -29.99
C ARG A 102 49.15 86.74 -29.47
N GLU A 103 48.08 85.97 -29.22
CA GLU A 103 48.12 84.57 -28.73
C GLU A 103 48.70 84.36 -27.31
N GLU A 104 49.05 85.43 -26.58
CA GLU A 104 49.33 85.33 -25.13
C GLU A 104 48.06 84.95 -24.35
N LYS A 105 48.20 84.03 -23.39
CA LYS A 105 47.17 83.68 -22.40
C LYS A 105 47.48 84.42 -21.11
N LEU A 106 46.63 85.38 -20.75
CA LEU A 106 46.75 86.14 -19.51
C LEU A 106 45.40 86.12 -18.78
N SER A 107 45.45 85.96 -17.47
CA SER A 107 44.27 86.09 -16.60
C SER A 107 43.83 87.55 -16.48
N LEU A 108 42.58 87.77 -16.05
CA LEU A 108 42.00 89.11 -15.90
C LEU A 108 42.84 90.01 -14.96
N ASP A 109 43.44 89.43 -13.91
CA ASP A 109 44.26 90.16 -12.96
C ASP A 109 45.65 90.51 -13.51
N GLU A 110 46.24 89.63 -14.33
CA GLU A 110 47.50 89.90 -15.03
C GLU A 110 47.34 90.98 -16.10
N ILE A 111 46.19 90.98 -16.79
CA ILE A 111 45.84 91.99 -17.78
C ILE A 111 45.70 93.38 -17.13
N LYS A 112 45.00 93.48 -15.99
CA LYS A 112 44.88 94.72 -15.21
C LYS A 112 46.24 95.26 -14.73
N ARG A 113 47.19 94.37 -14.41
CA ARG A 113 48.56 94.77 -14.02
C ARG A 113 49.39 95.27 -15.21
N LYS A 114 49.34 94.56 -16.33
CA LYS A 114 50.14 94.87 -17.54
C LYS A 114 49.65 96.14 -18.23
N TYR A 115 48.34 96.40 -18.20
CA TYR A 115 47.70 97.55 -18.82
C TYR A 115 46.87 98.34 -17.80
N PRO A 116 47.45 99.34 -17.11
CA PRO A 116 46.76 100.08 -16.06
C PRO A 116 45.62 100.97 -16.57
N LYS A 117 45.59 101.33 -17.87
CA LYS A 117 44.50 102.04 -18.55
C LYS A 117 43.75 101.10 -19.49
N ILE A 118 43.05 100.12 -18.93
CA ILE A 118 42.29 99.13 -19.69
C ILE A 118 40.79 99.25 -19.42
N HIS A 119 39.99 99.19 -20.46
CA HIS A 119 38.54 99.07 -20.31
C HIS A 119 38.15 97.60 -20.26
N ILE A 120 37.66 97.19 -19.10
CA ILE A 120 37.17 95.84 -18.84
C ILE A 120 35.68 95.92 -18.67
N ARG A 121 34.96 95.07 -19.41
CA ARG A 121 33.53 94.92 -19.25
C ARG A 121 33.20 93.49 -18.93
N GLU A 122 32.57 93.30 -17.77
CA GLU A 122 31.91 92.06 -17.39
C GLU A 122 30.56 91.97 -18.10
N LEU A 123 30.29 90.79 -18.66
CA LEU A 123 29.00 90.46 -19.24
C LEU A 123 28.44 89.21 -18.53
N LYS A 124 27.19 88.84 -18.84
CA LYS A 124 26.49 87.73 -18.17
C LYS A 124 27.37 86.46 -18.15
N ASN A 125 27.26 85.70 -17.07
CA ASN A 125 28.00 84.45 -16.82
C ASN A 125 29.54 84.56 -16.68
N LYS A 126 30.06 85.69 -16.17
CA LYS A 126 31.49 85.90 -15.81
C LYS A 126 32.47 85.82 -16.99
N SER A 127 31.99 86.08 -18.20
CA SER A 127 32.83 86.30 -19.38
C SER A 127 33.27 87.76 -19.44
N TYR A 128 34.54 88.01 -19.74
CA TYR A 128 35.12 89.36 -19.77
C TYR A 128 35.70 89.68 -21.17
N LEU A 129 35.38 90.88 -21.65
CA LEU A 129 36.08 91.50 -22.77
C LEU A 129 36.95 92.64 -22.22
N ALA A 130 38.25 92.57 -22.46
CA ALA A 130 39.20 93.58 -22.01
C ALA A 130 39.89 94.22 -23.22
N ILE A 131 39.76 95.55 -23.35
CA ILE A 131 40.31 96.32 -24.47
C ILE A 131 41.28 97.36 -23.92
N ALA A 132 42.57 97.20 -24.22
CA ALA A 132 43.62 98.13 -23.83
C ALA A 132 43.66 99.30 -24.83
N ARG A 133 43.18 100.47 -24.43
CA ARG A 133 43.20 101.71 -25.23
C ARG A 133 43.13 102.96 -24.35
N GLU A 134 43.62 104.09 -24.86
CA GLU A 134 43.71 105.35 -24.09
C GLU A 134 42.38 106.10 -23.86
N ARG A 135 41.29 105.76 -24.58
CA ARG A 135 39.97 106.43 -24.49
C ARG A 135 38.82 105.46 -24.20
N ASP A 136 37.76 105.91 -23.53
CA ASP A 136 36.52 105.15 -23.34
C ASP A 136 35.86 104.71 -24.67
N LEU A 137 35.16 103.58 -24.65
CA LEU A 137 34.38 103.05 -25.79
C LEU A 137 33.11 103.88 -26.01
N ASP A 138 32.79 104.20 -27.26
CA ASP A 138 31.52 104.86 -27.61
C ASP A 138 30.31 103.88 -27.54
N GLU A 139 29.08 104.40 -27.61
CA GLU A 139 27.87 103.58 -27.49
C GLU A 139 27.71 102.55 -28.62
N GLU A 140 28.13 102.88 -29.84
CA GLU A 140 28.05 101.98 -31.00
C GLU A 140 29.08 100.84 -30.89
N GLU A 141 30.31 101.16 -30.48
CA GLU A 141 31.38 100.20 -30.17
C GLU A 141 30.91 99.21 -29.09
N ASN A 142 30.22 99.72 -28.06
CA ASN A 142 29.69 98.91 -26.98
C ASN A 142 28.56 97.96 -27.42
N LEU A 143 27.66 98.41 -28.29
CA LEU A 143 26.56 97.58 -28.79
C LEU A 143 27.08 96.41 -29.66
N PHE A 144 28.10 96.66 -30.47
CA PHE A 144 28.73 95.62 -31.28
C PHE A 144 29.37 94.54 -30.41
N CYS A 145 30.12 94.92 -29.38
CA CYS A 145 30.76 93.99 -28.46
C CYS A 145 29.74 93.09 -27.73
N ARG A 146 28.59 93.63 -27.33
CA ARG A 146 27.50 92.84 -26.73
C ARG A 146 26.95 91.78 -27.67
N LYS A 147 26.59 92.16 -28.89
CA LYS A 147 26.04 91.22 -29.89
C LYS A 147 27.05 90.16 -30.33
N PHE A 148 28.33 90.49 -30.31
CA PHE A 148 29.40 89.55 -30.64
C PHE A 148 29.45 88.37 -29.65
N LEU A 149 29.30 88.67 -28.36
CA LEU A 149 29.50 87.69 -27.29
C LEU A 149 28.28 86.81 -27.04
N GLU A 150 27.06 87.36 -27.14
CA GLU A 150 25.82 86.57 -27.11
C GLU A 150 25.81 85.47 -28.21
N LEU A 151 26.44 85.76 -29.35
CA LEU A 151 26.53 84.81 -30.46
C LEU A 151 27.59 83.72 -30.25
N ALA A 152 28.67 84.03 -29.54
CA ALA A 152 29.73 83.08 -29.22
C ALA A 152 29.27 82.02 -28.21
N GLU A 153 28.50 82.42 -27.19
CA GLU A 153 27.88 81.50 -26.23
C GLU A 153 26.95 80.49 -26.92
N SER A 154 26.09 80.96 -27.83
CA SER A 154 25.17 80.12 -28.62
C SER A 154 25.88 79.02 -29.43
N LEU A 155 27.14 79.22 -29.82
CA LEU A 155 27.91 78.25 -30.61
C LEU A 155 28.60 77.21 -29.73
N ASN A 156 28.96 77.54 -28.48
CA ASN A 156 29.59 76.60 -27.55
C ASN A 156 28.61 75.52 -27.08
N GLU A 157 27.35 75.89 -26.81
CA GLU A 157 26.27 74.96 -26.45
C GLU A 157 26.02 73.88 -27.52
N ARG A 158 26.20 74.20 -28.81
CA ARG A 158 26.02 73.22 -29.90
C ARG A 158 27.12 72.17 -29.96
N TRP A 159 28.29 72.42 -29.38
CA TRP A 159 29.42 71.49 -29.42
C TRP A 159 29.26 70.38 -28.40
N HIS A 160 28.93 70.71 -27.16
CA HIS A 160 28.60 69.74 -26.11
C HIS A 160 27.42 68.83 -26.49
N PHE A 161 26.40 69.39 -27.15
CA PHE A 161 25.27 68.62 -27.67
C PHE A 161 25.67 67.49 -28.63
N LYS A 162 26.79 67.63 -29.35
CA LYS A 162 27.28 66.62 -30.31
C LYS A 162 27.93 65.41 -29.62
N GLU A 163 28.65 65.63 -28.52
CA GLU A 163 29.23 64.55 -27.70
C GLU A 163 28.15 63.78 -26.93
N ASP A 164 27.16 64.48 -26.38
CA ASP A 164 26.05 63.84 -25.66
C ASP A 164 25.21 62.95 -26.60
N ILE A 165 24.97 63.39 -27.85
CA ILE A 165 24.33 62.56 -28.88
C ILE A 165 25.14 61.30 -29.17
N HIS A 166 26.48 61.37 -29.18
CA HIS A 166 27.32 60.21 -29.43
C HIS A 166 27.21 59.19 -28.29
N ARG A 167 27.30 59.64 -27.03
CA ARG A 167 27.13 58.80 -25.84
C ARG A 167 25.74 58.15 -25.78
N MET A 168 24.68 58.91 -26.09
CA MET A 168 23.31 58.34 -26.17
C MET A 168 23.18 57.25 -27.24
N LYS A 169 23.82 57.41 -28.40
CA LYS A 169 23.78 56.37 -29.46
C LYS A 169 24.46 55.07 -29.04
N GLU A 170 25.60 55.16 -28.35
CA GLU A 170 26.28 53.97 -27.82
C GLU A 170 25.44 53.27 -26.74
N ALA A 171 24.88 54.04 -25.80
CA ALA A 171 24.00 53.51 -24.76
C ALA A 171 22.74 52.81 -25.34
N LEU A 172 22.12 53.40 -26.38
CA LEU A 172 20.96 52.81 -27.05
C LEU A 172 21.30 51.48 -27.73
N LYS A 173 22.50 51.37 -28.32
CA LYS A 173 22.98 50.13 -28.96
C LYS A 173 23.16 49.00 -27.95
N GLU A 174 23.75 49.31 -26.79
CA GLU A 174 23.93 48.32 -25.73
C GLU A 174 22.60 47.92 -25.08
N HIS A 175 21.71 48.88 -24.83
CA HIS A 175 20.36 48.57 -24.33
C HIS A 175 19.58 47.68 -25.30
N SER A 176 19.64 47.95 -26.60
CA SER A 176 18.99 47.12 -27.62
C SER A 176 19.51 45.67 -27.60
N ARG A 177 20.82 45.49 -27.38
CA ARG A 177 21.44 44.16 -27.25
C ARG A 177 20.92 43.42 -26.02
N LEU A 178 20.84 44.09 -24.87
CA LEU A 178 20.31 43.52 -23.64
C LEU A 178 18.83 43.11 -23.78
N VAL A 179 18.02 43.94 -24.43
CA VAL A 179 16.61 43.63 -24.73
C VAL A 179 16.49 42.37 -25.58
N GLU A 180 17.37 42.18 -26.57
CA GLU A 180 17.31 40.99 -27.43
C GLU A 180 17.69 39.71 -26.67
N ILE A 181 18.69 39.78 -25.78
CA ILE A 181 19.03 38.68 -24.87
C ILE A 181 17.85 38.36 -23.94
N GLN A 182 17.21 39.39 -23.35
CA GLN A 182 16.04 39.20 -22.48
C GLN A 182 14.86 38.56 -23.22
N LYS A 183 14.59 38.96 -24.47
CA LYS A 183 13.55 38.33 -25.30
C LYS A 183 13.81 36.84 -25.51
N GLU A 184 15.06 36.45 -25.76
CA GLU A 184 15.42 35.03 -25.91
C GLU A 184 15.26 34.26 -24.59
N HIS A 185 15.65 34.85 -23.44
CA HIS A 185 15.39 34.26 -22.12
C HIS A 185 13.89 34.04 -21.88
N ILE A 186 13.06 35.05 -22.15
CA ILE A 186 11.59 34.96 -22.00
C ILE A 186 11.03 33.87 -22.92
N LYS A 187 11.49 33.80 -24.17
CA LYS A 187 11.07 32.77 -25.13
C LYS A 187 11.40 31.36 -24.62
N ARG A 188 12.62 31.15 -24.08
CA ARG A 188 13.05 29.86 -23.51
C ARG A 188 12.28 29.50 -22.24
N MET A 189 12.05 30.43 -21.33
CA MET A 189 11.21 30.23 -20.15
C MET A 189 9.76 29.88 -20.52
N ARG A 190 9.22 30.51 -21.57
CA ARG A 190 7.88 30.21 -22.07
C ARG A 190 7.78 28.78 -22.62
N ILE A 191 8.83 28.26 -23.26
CA ILE A 191 8.89 26.86 -23.70
C ILE A 191 8.81 25.93 -22.49
N ILE A 192 9.61 26.15 -21.44
CA ILE A 192 9.54 25.35 -20.20
C ILE A 192 8.12 25.37 -19.62
N TYR A 193 7.49 26.55 -19.55
CA TYR A 193 6.13 26.69 -19.03
C TYR A 193 5.14 25.79 -19.79
N TYR A 194 5.11 25.86 -21.13
CA TYR A 194 4.22 25.04 -21.94
C TYR A 194 4.53 23.54 -21.83
N VAL A 195 5.81 23.19 -21.84
CA VAL A 195 6.27 21.81 -21.73
C VAL A 195 5.91 21.21 -20.36
N SER A 196 6.10 21.98 -19.28
CA SER A 196 5.66 21.63 -17.92
C SER A 196 4.14 21.49 -17.82
N GLN A 197 3.39 22.36 -18.49
CA GLN A 197 1.93 22.27 -18.57
C GLN A 197 1.46 21.01 -19.31
N ALA A 198 2.14 20.62 -20.40
CA ALA A 198 1.85 19.38 -21.11
C ALA A 198 2.05 18.16 -20.21
N MET A 199 3.19 18.10 -19.52
CA MET A 199 3.55 16.98 -18.63
C MET A 199 2.62 16.82 -17.44
N ARG A 200 2.14 17.92 -16.82
CA ARG A 200 1.26 17.89 -15.63
C ARG A 200 -0.04 17.10 -15.79
N SER A 201 -0.48 16.89 -17.03
CA SER A 201 -1.76 16.25 -17.34
C SER A 201 -1.61 14.79 -17.83
N VAL A 202 -0.39 14.27 -17.82
CA VAL A 202 -0.06 12.91 -18.29
C VAL A 202 0.23 12.03 -17.09
N TYR A 203 -0.58 10.99 -16.92
CA TYR A 203 -0.50 10.07 -15.77
C TYR A 203 0.15 8.73 -16.12
N ASP A 204 0.36 8.45 -17.40
CA ASP A 204 1.05 7.24 -17.86
C ASP A 204 2.55 7.55 -18.08
N PRO A 205 3.47 6.86 -17.39
CA PRO A 205 4.91 7.09 -17.54
C PRO A 205 5.41 6.94 -18.98
N ASN A 206 4.85 6.00 -19.76
CA ASN A 206 5.28 5.76 -21.13
C ASN A 206 4.96 6.94 -22.06
N ASN A 207 3.75 7.47 -21.96
CA ASN A 207 3.36 8.70 -22.64
C ASN A 207 4.20 9.89 -22.18
N LEU A 208 4.54 9.97 -20.89
CA LEU A 208 5.37 11.05 -20.37
C LEU A 208 6.80 11.01 -20.94
N TYR A 209 7.41 9.83 -21.08
CA TYR A 209 8.71 9.69 -21.76
C TYR A 209 8.67 10.24 -23.19
N ARG A 210 7.58 9.99 -23.92
CA ARG A 210 7.39 10.54 -25.27
C ARG A 210 7.23 12.06 -25.26
N VAL A 211 6.47 12.62 -24.32
CA VAL A 211 6.37 14.08 -24.14
C VAL A 211 7.73 14.71 -23.88
N ILE A 212 8.53 14.12 -22.99
CA ILE A 212 9.89 14.58 -22.68
C ILE A 212 10.74 14.59 -23.94
N LEU A 213 10.80 13.49 -24.69
CA LEU A 213 11.60 13.40 -25.92
C LEU A 213 11.13 14.36 -27.01
N LEU A 214 9.81 14.43 -27.28
CA LEU A 214 9.23 15.35 -28.27
C LEU A 214 9.52 16.81 -27.92
N SER A 215 9.47 17.17 -26.63
CA SER A 215 9.79 18.53 -26.19
C SER A 215 11.25 18.90 -26.46
N LEU A 216 12.18 17.94 -26.33
CA LEU A 216 13.59 18.18 -26.55
C LEU A 216 13.94 18.31 -28.03
N VAL A 217 13.33 17.49 -28.89
CA VAL A 217 13.67 17.41 -30.31
C VAL A 217 12.85 18.36 -31.20
N SER A 218 11.63 18.75 -30.80
CA SER A 218 10.75 19.59 -31.63
C SER A 218 11.27 21.02 -31.83
N GLU A 219 11.12 21.55 -33.05
CA GLU A 219 11.53 22.91 -33.45
C GLU A 219 10.80 24.02 -32.71
N ARG A 220 9.54 23.79 -32.32
CA ARG A 220 8.76 24.76 -31.53
C ARG A 220 9.13 24.77 -30.05
N ALA A 221 9.98 23.84 -29.61
CA ALA A 221 10.43 23.69 -28.23
C ALA A 221 11.96 23.87 -28.14
N PHE A 222 12.69 22.90 -27.56
CA PHE A 222 14.14 23.05 -27.32
C PHE A 222 15.01 22.89 -28.58
N ASN A 223 14.49 22.18 -29.59
CA ASN A 223 15.10 21.98 -30.89
C ASN A 223 16.53 21.40 -30.84
N PHE A 224 16.75 20.38 -30.02
CA PHE A 224 17.94 19.52 -30.13
C PHE A 224 17.80 18.57 -31.32
N ASP A 225 18.91 18.02 -31.81
CA ASP A 225 18.88 17.08 -32.92
C ASP A 225 18.45 15.70 -32.48
N ARG A 226 18.95 15.29 -31.30
CA ARG A 226 18.72 13.97 -30.72
C ARG A 226 18.53 14.08 -29.21
N ALA A 227 17.71 13.19 -28.67
CA ALA A 227 17.50 13.02 -27.24
C ALA A 227 17.44 11.53 -26.89
N VAL A 228 18.08 11.13 -25.80
CA VAL A 228 18.07 9.76 -25.27
C VAL A 228 17.63 9.80 -23.83
N LEU A 229 16.61 9.02 -23.48
CA LEU A 229 16.08 8.93 -22.14
C LEU A 229 16.52 7.62 -21.48
N LEU A 230 17.15 7.77 -20.32
CA LEU A 230 17.72 6.70 -19.53
C LEU A 230 16.98 6.61 -18.19
N LYS A 231 16.50 5.42 -17.82
CA LYS A 231 15.89 5.14 -16.52
C LYS A 231 16.92 4.56 -15.57
N LYS A 232 16.93 5.04 -14.32
CA LYS A 232 17.77 4.49 -13.26
C LYS A 232 17.22 3.14 -12.79
N ASN A 233 18.10 2.16 -12.67
CA ASN A 233 17.85 0.88 -12.03
C ASN A 233 18.80 0.75 -10.82
N ASP A 234 18.21 0.81 -9.63
CA ASP A 234 18.96 0.76 -8.37
C ASP A 234 19.52 -0.63 -8.05
N ALA A 235 18.84 -1.69 -8.47
CA ALA A 235 19.28 -3.06 -8.21
C ALA A 235 20.60 -3.38 -8.93
N THR A 236 20.77 -2.83 -10.13
CA THR A 236 21.94 -3.08 -11.00
C THR A 236 22.94 -1.93 -11.04
N ASN A 237 22.68 -0.83 -10.33
CA ASN A 237 23.43 0.42 -10.40
C ASN A 237 23.67 0.90 -11.85
N SER A 238 22.65 0.77 -12.71
CA SER A 238 22.74 1.14 -14.12
C SER A 238 21.62 2.08 -14.57
N LEU A 239 21.88 2.74 -15.69
CA LEU A 239 20.96 3.55 -16.48
C LEU A 239 20.59 2.75 -17.73
N GLU A 240 19.32 2.43 -17.90
CA GLU A 240 18.79 1.65 -19.01
C GLU A 240 18.12 2.57 -20.02
N VAL A 241 18.41 2.40 -21.31
CA VAL A 241 17.75 3.18 -22.36
C VAL A 241 16.28 2.79 -22.43
N VAL A 242 15.39 3.72 -22.09
CA VAL A 242 13.94 3.54 -22.20
C VAL A 242 13.48 3.84 -23.62
N SER A 243 13.94 4.97 -24.15
CA SER A 243 13.57 5.46 -25.46
C SER A 243 14.58 6.50 -25.94
N ALA A 244 14.74 6.61 -27.26
CA ALA A 244 15.56 7.62 -27.90
C ALA A 244 14.81 8.20 -29.09
N LEU A 245 15.10 9.45 -29.42
CA LEU A 245 14.50 10.15 -30.55
C LEU A 245 15.56 10.98 -31.27
N GLY A 246 15.76 10.75 -32.56
CA GLY A 246 16.78 11.41 -33.36
C GLY A 246 17.19 10.56 -34.56
N GLY A 247 17.84 11.14 -35.57
CA GLY A 247 18.37 10.36 -36.69
C GLY A 247 19.77 9.80 -36.41
N GLU A 248 20.09 8.64 -36.97
CA GLU A 248 21.47 8.13 -37.02
C GLU A 248 22.25 8.79 -38.15
N THR A 249 21.57 8.99 -39.28
CA THR A 249 22.09 9.70 -40.46
C THR A 249 21.44 11.08 -40.61
N ARG A 250 22.09 11.96 -41.41
CA ARG A 250 21.54 13.29 -41.72
C ARG A 250 20.19 13.22 -42.44
N GLN A 251 19.98 12.17 -43.25
CA GLN A 251 18.70 11.96 -43.94
C GLN A 251 17.57 11.65 -42.95
N GLU A 252 17.78 10.70 -42.04
CA GLU A 252 16.79 10.38 -41.00
C GLU A 252 16.48 11.59 -40.11
N HIS A 253 17.49 12.39 -39.76
CA HIS A 253 17.31 13.62 -39.00
C HIS A 253 16.38 14.60 -39.72
N GLU A 254 16.61 14.87 -41.01
CA GLU A 254 15.77 15.77 -41.81
C GLU A 254 14.35 15.22 -41.99
N GLU A 255 14.20 13.91 -42.16
CA GLU A 255 12.90 13.25 -42.24
C GLU A 255 12.11 13.39 -40.94
N LEU A 256 12.74 13.15 -39.79
CA LEU A 256 12.15 13.35 -38.47
C LEU A 256 11.74 14.81 -38.25
N LYS A 257 12.63 15.77 -38.52
CA LYS A 257 12.32 17.21 -38.40
C LYS A 257 11.17 17.61 -39.31
N ARG A 258 11.12 17.11 -40.55
CA ARG A 258 10.02 17.35 -41.49
C ARG A 258 8.71 16.70 -41.05
N TYR A 259 8.77 15.52 -40.45
CA TYR A 259 7.61 14.86 -39.85
C TYR A 259 7.04 15.71 -38.70
N LEU A 260 7.87 16.08 -37.72
CA LEU A 260 7.46 16.86 -36.57
C LEU A 260 6.91 18.23 -36.97
N ARG A 261 7.59 18.96 -37.88
CA ARG A 261 7.08 20.24 -38.40
C ARG A 261 5.69 20.13 -38.99
N ARG A 262 5.43 19.10 -39.82
CA ARG A 262 4.11 18.88 -40.43
C ARG A 262 3.04 18.57 -39.38
N ARG A 263 3.38 17.79 -38.36
CA ARG A 263 2.48 17.47 -37.25
C ARG A 263 2.17 18.71 -36.41
N THR A 264 3.17 19.51 -36.04
CA THR A 264 2.97 20.68 -35.18
C THR A 264 2.07 21.75 -35.82
N LEU A 265 1.97 21.82 -37.15
CA LEU A 265 1.03 22.71 -37.85
C LEU A 265 -0.44 22.31 -37.69
N ARG A 266 -0.73 21.06 -37.29
CA ARG A 266 -2.11 20.57 -37.08
C ARG A 266 -2.71 20.99 -35.74
N TYR A 267 -1.90 21.52 -34.83
CA TYR A 267 -2.30 21.85 -33.46
C TYR A 267 -2.19 23.35 -33.20
N THR A 268 -3.13 23.86 -32.40
CA THR A 268 -3.25 25.30 -32.12
C THR A 268 -2.10 25.81 -31.26
N ASP A 269 -1.65 25.01 -30.28
CA ASP A 269 -0.57 25.35 -29.38
C ASP A 269 0.39 24.17 -29.13
N LEU A 270 1.54 24.48 -28.50
CA LEU A 270 2.59 23.51 -28.20
C LEU A 270 2.14 22.46 -27.17
N VAL A 271 1.29 22.84 -26.22
CA VAL A 271 0.82 21.94 -25.14
C VAL A 271 -0.03 20.83 -25.75
N GLN A 272 -0.97 21.21 -26.62
CA GLN A 272 -1.83 20.28 -27.33
C GLN A 272 -1.02 19.34 -28.21
N PHE A 273 -0.08 19.88 -29.01
CA PHE A 273 0.81 19.06 -29.84
C PHE A 273 1.55 18.00 -29.02
N LEU A 274 2.21 18.38 -27.92
CA LEU A 274 3.00 17.45 -27.13
C LEU A 274 2.13 16.34 -26.52
N ARG A 275 0.95 16.66 -26.02
CA ARG A 275 0.04 15.69 -25.38
C ARG A 275 -0.56 14.71 -26.38
N GLU A 276 -1.13 15.22 -27.47
CA GLU A 276 -1.88 14.40 -28.42
C GLU A 276 -0.93 13.61 -29.34
N GLU A 277 0.19 14.20 -29.76
CA GLU A 277 1.16 13.47 -30.56
C GLU A 277 1.82 12.37 -29.71
N ALA A 278 2.13 12.59 -28.43
CA ALA A 278 2.72 11.54 -27.57
C ALA A 278 1.89 10.25 -27.49
N LEU A 279 0.55 10.33 -27.58
CA LEU A 279 -0.33 9.15 -27.58
C LEU A 279 -0.18 8.29 -28.84
N THR A 280 0.10 8.92 -29.98
CA THR A 280 0.12 8.26 -31.30
C THR A 280 1.51 8.17 -31.92
N PHE A 281 2.50 8.83 -31.32
CA PHE A 281 3.84 8.96 -31.85
C PHE A 281 4.52 7.59 -31.91
N SER A 282 4.84 7.18 -33.14
CA SER A 282 5.51 5.95 -33.49
C SER A 282 6.47 6.26 -34.64
N PHE A 283 7.58 6.92 -34.32
CA PHE A 283 8.65 7.18 -35.27
C PHE A 283 9.91 6.48 -34.76
N GLU A 284 10.15 5.27 -35.26
CA GLU A 284 11.37 4.52 -34.99
C GLU A 284 12.44 4.93 -36.01
N THR A 285 13.67 5.07 -35.52
CA THR A 285 14.87 5.44 -36.28
C THR A 285 15.94 4.40 -36.07
N SER A 286 16.90 4.29 -36.98
CA SER A 286 18.05 3.38 -36.79
C SER A 286 18.79 3.71 -35.49
N PHE A 287 18.88 5.00 -35.14
CA PHE A 287 19.43 5.48 -33.87
C PHE A 287 18.68 4.94 -32.63
N SER A 288 17.35 4.98 -32.64
CA SER A 288 16.55 4.47 -31.52
C SER A 288 16.63 2.96 -31.38
N GLU A 289 16.70 2.21 -32.48
CA GLU A 289 16.86 0.76 -32.45
C GLU A 289 18.26 0.34 -31.99
N ARG A 290 19.33 1.01 -32.45
CA ARG A 290 20.71 0.71 -32.04
C ARG A 290 20.94 0.92 -30.54
N LEU A 291 20.30 1.93 -29.96
CA LEU A 291 20.39 2.22 -28.52
C LEU A 291 19.47 1.37 -27.66
N LYS A 292 18.51 0.66 -28.26
CA LYS A 292 17.53 -0.16 -27.55
C LYS A 292 18.27 -1.22 -26.73
N ARG A 293 17.90 -1.35 -25.44
CA ARG A 293 18.50 -2.30 -24.48
C ARG A 293 19.97 -2.03 -24.12
N ARG A 294 20.60 -0.94 -24.57
CA ARG A 294 21.90 -0.52 -23.99
C ARG A 294 21.71 -0.13 -22.52
N ARG A 295 22.73 -0.42 -21.72
CA ARG A 295 22.81 -0.09 -20.30
C ARG A 295 24.15 0.58 -20.01
N PHE A 296 24.12 1.61 -19.17
CA PHE A 296 25.31 2.34 -18.73
C PHE A 296 25.41 2.26 -17.21
N TYR A 297 26.55 1.83 -16.66
CA TYR A 297 26.71 1.83 -15.20
C TYR A 297 27.02 3.24 -14.73
N TYR A 298 26.31 3.72 -13.71
CA TYR A 298 26.50 5.11 -13.26
C TYR A 298 27.47 5.26 -12.08
N ARG A 299 27.70 4.21 -11.28
CA ARG A 299 28.71 4.24 -10.22
C ARG A 299 30.10 4.07 -10.82
N GLY A 300 31.02 4.99 -10.54
CA GLY A 300 32.37 4.97 -11.09
C GLY A 300 32.50 5.54 -12.50
N HIS A 301 31.39 5.86 -13.19
CA HIS A 301 31.43 6.44 -14.53
C HIS A 301 31.58 7.98 -14.44
N PRO A 302 32.56 8.59 -15.13
CA PRO A 302 32.94 10.00 -14.92
C PRO A 302 31.83 11.01 -15.25
N ILE A 303 30.91 10.67 -16.16
CA ILE A 303 29.73 11.48 -16.50
C ILE A 303 28.53 11.11 -15.62
N PHE A 304 28.04 9.86 -15.70
CA PHE A 304 26.80 9.46 -15.06
C PHE A 304 26.83 9.47 -13.53
N GLU A 305 27.99 9.30 -12.87
CA GLU A 305 28.07 9.43 -11.41
C GLU A 305 27.70 10.84 -10.95
N ARG A 306 28.22 11.86 -11.67
CA ARG A 306 27.91 13.27 -11.38
C ARG A 306 26.46 13.61 -11.69
N VAL A 307 25.90 13.00 -12.73
CA VAL A 307 24.50 13.24 -13.11
C VAL A 307 23.55 12.60 -12.11
N VAL A 308 23.75 11.32 -11.78
CA VAL A 308 22.82 10.53 -10.96
C VAL A 308 23.04 10.77 -9.47
N LEU A 309 24.27 10.67 -8.97
CA LEU A 309 24.53 10.76 -7.53
C LEU A 309 24.70 12.21 -7.05
N ARG A 310 25.32 13.06 -7.88
CA ARG A 310 25.53 14.49 -7.55
C ARG A 310 24.45 15.42 -8.12
N LYS A 311 23.42 14.87 -8.76
CA LYS A 311 22.25 15.61 -9.27
C LYS A 311 22.63 16.80 -10.16
N SER A 312 23.69 16.66 -10.97
CA SER A 312 24.28 17.78 -11.72
C SER A 312 24.16 17.60 -13.24
N THR A 313 23.87 18.70 -13.95
CA THR A 313 23.93 18.72 -15.42
C THR A 313 25.37 18.82 -15.89
N VAL A 314 25.80 17.91 -16.76
CA VAL A 314 27.17 17.81 -17.27
C VAL A 314 27.18 18.14 -18.77
N ARG A 315 27.88 19.22 -19.14
CA ARG A 315 28.22 19.52 -20.55
C ARG A 315 29.51 18.82 -20.92
N VAL A 316 29.47 18.02 -21.97
CA VAL A 316 30.60 17.27 -22.50
C VAL A 316 31.02 17.89 -23.82
N SER A 317 32.29 18.24 -23.92
CA SER A 317 32.94 18.74 -25.14
C SER A 317 34.07 17.80 -25.54
N ARG A 318 34.56 17.97 -26.78
CA ARG A 318 35.70 17.20 -27.31
C ARG A 318 36.91 17.18 -26.38
N ASP A 319 37.24 18.30 -25.76
CA ASP A 319 38.38 18.40 -24.83
C ASP A 319 38.16 17.63 -23.53
N ILE A 320 36.92 17.60 -23.04
CA ILE A 320 36.55 16.84 -21.85
C ILE A 320 36.62 15.34 -22.15
N LEU A 321 36.14 14.90 -23.31
CA LEU A 321 36.21 13.50 -23.75
C LEU A 321 37.65 13.02 -23.87
N ARG A 322 38.53 13.82 -24.47
CA ARG A 322 39.97 13.50 -24.55
C ARG A 322 40.63 13.32 -23.19
N LYS A 323 40.19 14.06 -22.16
CA LYS A 323 40.69 13.92 -20.78
C LYS A 323 40.15 12.68 -20.07
N MET A 324 38.94 12.24 -20.42
CA MET A 324 38.32 11.03 -19.84
C MET A 324 38.86 9.73 -20.45
N GLY A 325 39.31 9.77 -21.71
CA GLY A 325 39.91 8.61 -22.37
C GLY A 325 38.94 7.43 -22.47
N TYR A 326 39.41 6.23 -22.14
CA TYR A 326 38.64 4.97 -22.22
C TYR A 326 37.41 4.94 -21.30
N GLU A 327 37.35 5.76 -20.25
CA GLU A 327 36.23 5.76 -19.28
C GLU A 327 34.91 6.31 -19.84
N ALA A 328 34.91 6.92 -21.03
CA ALA A 328 33.72 7.45 -21.70
C ALA A 328 33.49 6.83 -23.09
N GLU A 329 34.19 5.73 -23.41
CA GLU A 329 34.14 5.08 -24.73
C GLU A 329 32.75 4.48 -25.01
N ASP A 330 32.08 3.95 -23.99
CA ASP A 330 30.72 3.41 -24.05
C ASP A 330 29.69 4.45 -24.51
N VAL A 331 29.78 5.68 -24.00
CA VAL A 331 28.90 6.80 -24.36
C VAL A 331 29.27 7.36 -25.74
N LEU A 332 30.56 7.44 -26.06
CA LEU A 332 31.06 7.86 -27.38
C LEU A 332 30.60 6.91 -28.49
N GLU A 333 30.71 5.60 -28.28
CA GLU A 333 30.25 4.57 -29.20
C GLU A 333 28.72 4.61 -29.36
N ALA A 334 27.99 4.81 -28.25
CA ALA A 334 26.54 4.88 -28.27
C ALA A 334 26.03 6.14 -29.00
N LEU A 335 26.57 7.32 -28.74
CA LEU A 335 26.05 8.57 -29.28
C LEU A 335 26.68 8.97 -30.63
N GLU A 336 27.94 8.59 -30.87
CA GLU A 336 28.74 9.07 -31.99
C GLU A 336 28.73 10.61 -32.11
N SER A 337 28.85 11.30 -30.98
CA SER A 337 28.92 12.76 -30.90
C SER A 337 29.98 13.18 -29.88
N GLU A 338 30.76 14.19 -30.24
CA GLU A 338 31.80 14.76 -29.38
C GLU A 338 31.29 15.92 -28.51
N ASN A 339 30.08 16.42 -28.78
CA ASN A 339 29.47 17.51 -28.03
C ASN A 339 28.03 17.14 -27.65
N PHE A 340 27.79 16.97 -26.36
CA PHE A 340 26.47 16.61 -25.83
C PHE A 340 26.32 17.07 -24.38
N VAL A 341 25.07 17.07 -23.90
CA VAL A 341 24.74 17.38 -22.50
C VAL A 341 24.02 16.20 -21.91
N VAL A 342 24.38 15.85 -20.67
CA VAL A 342 23.66 14.87 -19.85
C VAL A 342 23.09 15.60 -18.64
N PHE A 343 21.78 15.51 -18.43
CA PHE A 343 21.11 16.09 -17.27
C PHE A 343 20.22 15.04 -16.58
N PRO A 344 20.06 15.11 -15.24
CA PRO A 344 19.26 14.15 -14.51
C PRO A 344 17.75 14.38 -14.72
N LEU A 345 16.91 13.41 -14.37
CA LEU A 345 15.48 13.63 -14.12
C LEU A 345 15.28 13.61 -12.61
N LEU A 346 15.07 14.79 -12.01
CA LEU A 346 15.05 14.95 -10.56
C LEU A 346 13.65 14.76 -10.01
N GLY A 347 13.46 13.66 -9.26
CA GLY A 347 12.32 13.51 -8.37
C GLY A 347 12.52 14.28 -7.07
N ARG A 348 11.52 14.23 -6.20
CA ARG A 348 11.50 14.90 -4.89
C ARG A 348 12.62 14.42 -3.97
N TRP A 349 12.92 13.14 -4.01
CA TRP A 349 13.90 12.52 -3.12
C TRP A 349 15.15 12.05 -3.85
N ASP A 350 15.00 11.52 -5.06
CA ASP A 350 16.08 10.87 -5.81
C ASP A 350 16.03 11.19 -7.31
N THR A 351 17.11 10.87 -8.01
CA THR A 351 17.19 10.95 -9.48
C THR A 351 16.52 9.71 -10.09
N LEU A 352 15.49 9.92 -10.91
CA LEU A 352 14.74 8.83 -11.57
C LEU A 352 15.45 8.27 -12.80
N GLY A 353 16.38 9.04 -13.36
CA GLY A 353 17.01 8.74 -14.62
C GLY A 353 17.88 9.89 -15.11
N ALA A 354 18.33 9.79 -16.36
CA ALA A 354 19.11 10.83 -17.01
C ALA A 354 18.65 10.99 -18.46
N VAL A 355 18.87 12.16 -19.02
CA VAL A 355 18.60 12.47 -20.41
C VAL A 355 19.85 13.01 -21.06
N VAL A 356 20.15 12.49 -22.25
CA VAL A 356 21.25 12.94 -23.09
C VAL A 356 20.68 13.71 -24.28
N VAL A 357 21.24 14.87 -24.59
CA VAL A 357 20.89 15.65 -25.78
C VAL A 357 22.12 16.13 -26.53
N ASP A 358 22.02 16.24 -27.85
CA ASP A 358 23.08 16.79 -28.70
C ASP A 358 22.55 17.51 -29.94
N ASN A 359 23.48 18.16 -30.64
CA ASN A 359 23.27 18.84 -31.91
C ASN A 359 24.24 18.27 -32.98
N LYS A 360 24.27 16.94 -33.17
CA LYS A 360 25.20 16.26 -34.10
C LYS A 360 25.14 16.79 -35.54
N PHE A 361 23.97 17.18 -36.04
CA PHE A 361 23.76 17.53 -37.45
C PHE A 361 23.62 19.04 -37.69
N SER A 362 22.99 19.75 -36.75
CA SER A 362 22.82 21.19 -36.82
C SER A 362 24.09 21.94 -36.38
N GLU A 363 24.98 21.28 -35.64
CA GLU A 363 26.22 21.84 -35.07
C GLU A 363 25.98 23.13 -34.24
N ARG A 364 24.74 23.35 -33.81
CA ARG A 364 24.37 24.51 -33.01
C ARG A 364 25.09 24.42 -31.65
N PRO A 365 25.81 25.48 -31.21
CA PRO A 365 26.45 25.46 -29.90
C PRO A 365 25.40 25.36 -28.80
N ILE A 366 25.67 24.53 -27.79
CA ILE A 366 24.83 24.41 -26.59
C ILE A 366 25.31 25.47 -25.60
N THR A 367 24.50 26.52 -25.46
CA THR A 367 24.81 27.73 -24.69
C THR A 367 24.57 27.53 -23.19
N ASP A 368 25.07 28.43 -22.35
CA ASP A 368 24.81 28.38 -20.90
C ASP A 368 23.31 28.61 -20.59
N LEU A 369 22.61 29.39 -21.43
CA LEU A 369 21.15 29.52 -21.37
C LEU A 369 20.45 28.18 -21.61
N ASP A 370 20.92 27.36 -22.56
CA ASP A 370 20.35 26.02 -22.76
C ASP A 370 20.54 25.14 -21.51
N LEU A 371 21.69 25.23 -20.84
CA LEU A 371 21.96 24.49 -19.60
C LEU A 371 21.03 24.89 -18.46
N ASP A 372 20.78 26.19 -18.27
CA ASP A 372 19.89 26.67 -17.21
C ASP A 372 18.43 26.27 -17.46
N VAL A 373 18.01 26.32 -18.73
CA VAL A 373 16.65 25.91 -19.13
C VAL A 373 16.50 24.38 -19.00
N LEU A 374 17.54 23.60 -19.29
CA LEU A 374 17.55 22.15 -19.07
C LEU A 374 17.53 21.77 -17.59
N LYS A 375 18.14 22.55 -16.68
CA LYS A 375 18.01 22.32 -15.22
C LYS A 375 16.57 22.52 -14.74
N LEU A 376 15.90 23.58 -15.19
CA LEU A 376 14.48 23.79 -14.86
C LEU A 376 13.58 22.70 -15.44
N PHE A 377 13.88 22.27 -16.67
CA PHE A 377 13.18 21.16 -17.31
C PHE A 377 13.41 19.83 -16.58
N SER A 378 14.65 19.56 -16.14
CA SER A 378 15.04 18.37 -15.37
C SER A 378 14.18 18.17 -14.12
N GLU A 379 13.97 19.23 -13.35
CA GLU A 379 13.12 19.22 -12.15
C GLU A 379 11.64 19.03 -12.51
N SER A 380 11.14 19.78 -13.49
CA SER A 380 9.72 19.67 -13.89
C SER A 380 9.40 18.30 -14.48
N ALA A 381 10.29 17.73 -15.29
CA ALA A 381 10.10 16.44 -15.93
C ALA A 381 10.27 15.29 -14.93
N GLY A 382 11.27 15.37 -14.05
CA GLY A 382 11.49 14.38 -13.00
C GLY A 382 10.31 14.31 -12.03
N LEU A 383 9.80 15.44 -11.54
CA LEU A 383 8.62 15.46 -10.66
C LEU A 383 7.35 14.93 -11.36
N ALA A 384 7.13 15.30 -12.63
CA ALA A 384 5.99 14.77 -13.38
C ALA A 384 6.09 13.25 -13.56
N LEU A 385 7.30 12.74 -13.80
CA LEU A 385 7.56 11.31 -13.96
C LEU A 385 7.38 10.54 -12.66
N GLU A 386 7.88 11.08 -11.54
CA GLU A 386 7.65 10.51 -10.21
C GLU A 386 6.16 10.38 -9.92
N ASN A 387 5.39 11.45 -10.20
CA ASN A 387 3.95 11.46 -9.98
C ASN A 387 3.22 10.46 -10.87
N ALA A 388 3.59 10.33 -12.14
CA ALA A 388 3.01 9.35 -13.05
C ALA A 388 3.26 7.91 -12.56
N ILE A 389 4.51 7.60 -12.17
CA ILE A 389 4.89 6.28 -11.64
C ILE A 389 4.12 6.00 -10.34
N ASN A 390 4.10 6.96 -9.40
CA ASN A 390 3.38 6.81 -8.13
C ASN A 390 1.88 6.63 -8.34
N TYR A 391 1.27 7.32 -9.30
CA TYR A 391 -0.14 7.19 -9.62
C TYR A 391 -0.48 5.80 -10.17
N GLU A 392 0.35 5.27 -11.07
CA GLU A 392 0.17 3.93 -11.62
C GLU A 392 0.32 2.85 -10.53
N ASP A 393 1.33 2.97 -9.67
CA ASP A 393 1.53 2.08 -8.52
C ASP A 393 0.36 2.13 -7.53
N LEU A 394 -0.15 3.33 -7.23
CA LEU A 394 -1.31 3.52 -6.35
C LEU A 394 -2.57 2.87 -6.94
N LYS A 395 -2.81 3.08 -8.24
CA LYS A 395 -3.93 2.46 -8.96
C LYS A 395 -3.84 0.94 -8.91
N ARG A 396 -2.65 0.37 -9.16
CA ARG A 396 -2.44 -1.09 -9.10
C ARG A 396 -2.71 -1.63 -7.70
N LYS A 397 -2.13 -1.03 -6.66
CA LYS A 397 -2.35 -1.44 -5.26
C LYS A 397 -3.83 -1.37 -4.86
N THR A 398 -4.55 -0.35 -5.33
CA THR A 398 -5.99 -0.18 -5.05
C THR A 398 -6.80 -1.30 -5.68
N LEU A 399 -6.52 -1.64 -6.95
CA LEU A 399 -7.18 -2.75 -7.65
C LEU A 399 -6.88 -4.10 -6.99
N ASP A 400 -5.64 -4.32 -6.57
CA ASP A 400 -5.25 -5.55 -5.89
C ASP A 400 -5.94 -5.68 -4.52
N LEU A 401 -6.07 -4.58 -3.77
CA LEU A 401 -6.79 -4.54 -2.50
C LEU A 401 -8.29 -4.81 -2.68
N GLN A 402 -8.92 -4.24 -3.71
CA GLN A 402 -10.31 -4.52 -4.06
C GLN A 402 -10.54 -6.00 -4.34
N ARG A 403 -9.66 -6.62 -5.14
CA ARG A 403 -9.72 -8.06 -5.43
C ARG A 403 -9.57 -8.91 -4.17
N GLN A 404 -8.68 -8.52 -3.25
CA GLN A 404 -8.52 -9.21 -1.97
C GLN A 404 -9.79 -9.11 -1.12
N ASN A 405 -10.39 -7.93 -1.02
CA ASN A 405 -11.64 -7.75 -0.27
C ASN A 405 -12.79 -8.56 -0.87
N GLU A 406 -12.96 -8.55 -2.20
CA GLU A 406 -13.97 -9.37 -2.88
C GLU A 406 -13.77 -10.88 -2.62
N LEU A 407 -12.51 -11.34 -2.61
CA LEU A 407 -12.21 -12.75 -2.30
C LEU A 407 -12.55 -13.10 -0.85
N VAL A 408 -12.23 -12.21 0.10
CA VAL A 408 -12.57 -12.38 1.52
C VAL A 408 -14.09 -12.41 1.72
N GLU A 409 -14.83 -11.51 1.09
CA GLU A 409 -16.31 -11.53 1.13
C GLU A 409 -16.88 -12.81 0.51
N LYS A 410 -16.35 -13.26 -0.63
CA LYS A 410 -16.75 -14.53 -1.25
C LYS A 410 -16.50 -15.72 -0.33
N LEU A 411 -15.34 -15.81 0.30
CA LEU A 411 -15.00 -16.87 1.24
C LEU A 411 -15.91 -16.84 2.47
N LYS A 412 -16.20 -15.64 3.00
CA LYS A 412 -17.12 -15.46 4.13
C LYS A 412 -18.53 -15.93 3.77
N ASN A 413 -19.10 -15.44 2.67
CA ASN A 413 -20.43 -15.82 2.21
C ASN A 413 -20.52 -17.32 1.88
N PHE A 414 -19.46 -17.90 1.33
CA PHE A 414 -19.38 -19.34 1.07
C PHE A 414 -19.39 -20.15 2.38
N SER A 415 -18.59 -19.75 3.37
CA SER A 415 -18.56 -20.38 4.69
C SER A 415 -19.92 -20.29 5.40
N GLU A 416 -20.56 -19.12 5.37
CA GLU A 416 -21.91 -18.91 5.93
C GLU A 416 -22.93 -19.80 5.21
N SER A 417 -22.91 -19.86 3.88
CA SER A 417 -23.84 -20.69 3.10
C SER A 417 -23.68 -22.19 3.39
N ILE A 418 -22.45 -22.67 3.63
CA ILE A 418 -22.21 -24.06 4.07
C ILE A 418 -22.88 -24.28 5.43
N LEU A 419 -22.58 -23.45 6.42
CA LEU A 419 -23.11 -23.63 7.78
C LEU A 419 -24.64 -23.58 7.80
N GLU A 420 -25.25 -22.69 7.02
CA GLU A 420 -26.71 -22.53 6.92
C GLU A 420 -27.41 -23.67 6.17
N SER A 421 -26.70 -24.40 5.29
CA SER A 421 -27.28 -25.50 4.49
C SER A 421 -27.11 -26.89 5.13
N LEU A 422 -26.31 -27.02 6.19
CA LEU A 422 -26.11 -28.29 6.89
C LEU A 422 -27.38 -28.72 7.63
N GLU A 423 -27.72 -30.02 7.51
CA GLU A 423 -28.92 -30.61 8.12
C GLU A 423 -28.77 -30.89 9.63
N ALA A 424 -27.54 -30.79 10.14
CA ALA A 424 -27.19 -30.90 11.55
C ALA A 424 -27.23 -29.52 12.24
N ALA A 425 -27.63 -29.48 13.51
CA ALA A 425 -27.56 -28.26 14.29
C ALA A 425 -26.10 -28.05 14.74
N ILE A 426 -25.54 -26.89 14.40
CA ILE A 426 -24.14 -26.54 14.68
C ILE A 426 -24.12 -25.27 15.53
N ILE A 427 -23.50 -25.39 16.69
CA ILE A 427 -23.28 -24.30 17.65
C ILE A 427 -21.78 -24.19 17.88
N THR A 428 -21.22 -22.99 17.74
CA THR A 428 -19.82 -22.74 18.09
C THR A 428 -19.76 -21.80 19.29
N LEU A 429 -18.88 -22.11 20.24
CA LEU A 429 -18.61 -21.31 21.42
C LEU A 429 -17.18 -20.76 21.36
N ASP A 430 -16.97 -19.56 21.91
CA ASP A 430 -15.64 -19.04 22.22
C ASP A 430 -15.08 -19.61 23.53
N ARG A 431 -13.86 -19.19 23.90
CA ARG A 431 -13.18 -19.57 25.16
C ARG A 431 -13.95 -19.24 26.44
N ASP A 432 -14.86 -18.27 26.39
CA ASP A 432 -15.68 -17.84 27.54
C ASP A 432 -17.05 -18.56 27.57
N GLY A 433 -17.26 -19.54 26.69
CA GLY A 433 -18.50 -20.28 26.53
C GLY A 433 -19.61 -19.47 25.86
N ARG A 434 -19.28 -18.39 25.15
CA ARG A 434 -20.26 -17.55 24.44
C ARG A 434 -20.48 -18.03 23.02
N ILE A 435 -21.73 -17.98 22.59
CA ILE A 435 -22.14 -18.44 21.25
C ILE A 435 -21.61 -17.49 20.19
N THR A 436 -20.75 -18.01 19.30
CA THR A 436 -20.22 -17.28 18.13
C THR A 436 -20.92 -17.65 16.84
N GLU A 437 -21.50 -18.85 16.77
CA GLU A 437 -22.21 -19.34 15.57
C GLU A 437 -23.42 -20.19 15.97
N TRP A 438 -24.51 -20.05 15.20
CA TRP A 438 -25.80 -20.70 15.44
C TRP A 438 -26.53 -20.82 14.10
N ASN A 439 -26.42 -21.98 13.46
CA ASN A 439 -26.92 -22.16 12.10
C ASN A 439 -28.45 -22.32 12.01
N LYS A 440 -29.03 -22.24 10.80
CA LYS A 440 -30.49 -22.40 10.57
C LYS A 440 -31.11 -23.59 11.26
N LYS A 441 -30.44 -24.74 11.22
CA LYS A 441 -30.95 -25.96 11.84
C LYS A 441 -31.10 -25.81 13.36
N SER A 442 -30.16 -25.15 14.02
CA SER A 442 -30.23 -24.83 15.45
C SER A 442 -31.43 -23.93 15.77
N GLU A 443 -31.75 -22.95 14.90
CA GLU A 443 -32.95 -22.13 15.07
C GLU A 443 -34.25 -22.95 14.98
N VAL A 444 -34.34 -23.84 14.00
CA VAL A 444 -35.51 -24.70 13.80
C VAL A 444 -35.66 -25.69 14.95
N LEU A 445 -34.56 -26.22 15.46
CA LEU A 445 -34.58 -27.27 16.47
C LEU A 445 -34.90 -26.72 17.87
N PHE A 446 -34.36 -25.56 18.22
CA PHE A 446 -34.46 -25.02 19.58
C PHE A 446 -35.35 -23.77 19.69
N GLY A 447 -35.83 -23.23 18.57
CA GLY A 447 -36.77 -22.10 18.54
C GLY A 447 -36.16 -20.72 18.80
N TYR A 448 -34.84 -20.64 19.00
CA TYR A 448 -34.12 -19.38 19.18
C TYR A 448 -33.54 -18.89 17.85
N ARG A 449 -33.75 -17.62 17.52
CA ARG A 449 -33.08 -17.01 16.36
C ARG A 449 -31.62 -16.69 16.68
N LYS A 450 -30.74 -16.79 15.69
CA LYS A 450 -29.31 -16.52 15.78
C LYS A 450 -29.03 -15.16 16.45
N GLU A 451 -29.74 -14.11 16.06
CA GLU A 451 -29.53 -12.76 16.60
C GLU A 451 -29.87 -12.62 18.09
N GLN A 452 -30.70 -13.53 18.62
CA GLN A 452 -31.11 -13.52 20.02
C GLN A 452 -30.11 -14.22 20.94
N VAL A 453 -29.25 -15.08 20.39
CA VAL A 453 -28.36 -15.96 21.16
C VAL A 453 -26.88 -15.62 20.99
N LEU A 454 -26.48 -14.99 19.88
CA LEU A 454 -25.10 -14.58 19.64
C LEU A 454 -24.53 -13.74 20.80
N GLY A 455 -23.31 -14.08 21.23
CA GLY A 455 -22.58 -13.43 22.32
C GLY A 455 -23.06 -13.78 23.74
N LYS A 456 -24.18 -14.50 23.89
CA LYS A 456 -24.64 -15.01 25.19
C LYS A 456 -23.91 -16.30 25.55
N ARG A 457 -23.76 -16.57 26.85
CA ARG A 457 -23.22 -17.84 27.34
C ARG A 457 -24.24 -18.96 27.15
N LEU A 458 -23.81 -20.10 26.61
CA LEU A 458 -24.70 -21.22 26.31
C LEU A 458 -25.43 -21.74 27.55
N LYS A 459 -24.70 -21.91 28.66
CA LYS A 459 -25.25 -22.39 29.94
C LYS A 459 -26.34 -21.51 30.56
N ASN A 460 -26.46 -20.26 30.11
CA ASN A 460 -27.48 -19.33 30.58
C ASN A 460 -28.76 -19.41 29.76
N LEU A 461 -28.79 -20.20 28.67
CA LEU A 461 -30.01 -20.44 27.91
C LEU A 461 -30.84 -21.54 28.59
N PRO A 462 -32.16 -21.35 28.76
CA PRO A 462 -33.02 -22.37 29.37
C PRO A 462 -32.93 -23.71 28.65
N GLY A 463 -32.63 -24.77 29.39
CA GLY A 463 -32.48 -26.14 28.87
C GLY A 463 -31.06 -26.47 28.40
N PHE A 464 -30.14 -25.50 28.33
CA PHE A 464 -28.76 -25.73 27.89
C PHE A 464 -27.76 -25.74 29.05
N GLU A 465 -28.22 -25.84 30.30
CA GLU A 465 -27.38 -25.82 31.49
C GLU A 465 -26.38 -26.99 31.47
N GLU A 466 -26.86 -28.21 31.23
CA GLU A 466 -26.03 -29.42 31.15
C GLU A 466 -25.09 -29.42 29.95
N ILE A 467 -25.61 -29.08 28.75
CA ILE A 467 -24.82 -28.98 27.51
C ILE A 467 -23.72 -27.93 27.67
N GLY A 468 -24.03 -26.78 28.28
CA GLY A 468 -23.08 -25.72 28.58
C GLY A 468 -21.98 -26.17 29.55
N ALA A 469 -22.32 -26.91 30.61
CA ALA A 469 -21.35 -27.45 31.56
C ALA A 469 -20.41 -28.48 30.90
N ILE A 470 -20.94 -29.35 30.03
CA ILE A 470 -20.13 -30.33 29.28
C ILE A 470 -19.18 -29.60 28.32
N ALA A 471 -19.65 -28.55 27.66
CA ALA A 471 -18.78 -27.74 26.79
C ALA A 471 -17.65 -27.06 27.58
N GLU A 472 -17.90 -26.60 28.81
CA GLU A 472 -16.87 -26.07 29.72
C GLU A 472 -15.84 -27.16 30.10
N SER A 473 -16.30 -28.36 30.44
CA SER A 473 -15.43 -29.52 30.70
C SER A 473 -14.53 -29.86 29.50
N VAL A 474 -15.07 -29.82 28.28
CA VAL A 474 -14.31 -30.07 27.04
C VAL A 474 -13.26 -28.98 26.78
N MET A 475 -13.53 -27.73 27.17
CA MET A 475 -12.54 -26.66 27.09
C MET A 475 -11.40 -26.85 28.09
N GLU A 476 -11.67 -27.40 29.28
CA GLU A 476 -10.66 -27.66 30.31
C GLU A 476 -9.84 -28.92 29.99
N GLU A 477 -10.49 -30.02 29.65
CA GLU A 477 -9.87 -31.33 29.41
C GLU A 477 -9.27 -31.45 28.00
N HIS A 478 -9.67 -30.59 27.07
CA HIS A 478 -9.24 -30.58 25.66
C HIS A 478 -9.55 -31.87 24.86
N GLU A 479 -10.42 -32.73 25.40
CA GLU A 479 -10.85 -33.99 24.79
C GLU A 479 -12.28 -33.88 24.25
N PRO A 480 -12.57 -34.47 23.07
CA PRO A 480 -13.92 -34.47 22.54
C PRO A 480 -14.84 -35.38 23.37
N VAL A 481 -16.08 -34.93 23.56
CA VAL A 481 -17.13 -35.70 24.26
C VAL A 481 -18.24 -36.04 23.27
N PHE A 482 -18.77 -37.26 23.37
CA PHE A 482 -19.87 -37.73 22.55
C PHE A 482 -20.97 -38.32 23.43
N LEU A 483 -22.20 -37.86 23.21
CA LEU A 483 -23.40 -38.34 23.91
C LEU A 483 -24.32 -38.99 22.88
N ASN A 484 -24.62 -40.27 23.08
CA ASN A 484 -25.54 -41.05 22.26
C ASN A 484 -26.94 -41.06 22.87
N PHE A 485 -27.97 -40.89 22.04
CA PHE A 485 -29.38 -40.90 22.46
C PHE A 485 -29.65 -40.02 23.68
N TYR A 486 -29.03 -38.84 23.72
CA TYR A 486 -29.27 -37.84 24.75
C TYR A 486 -30.71 -37.37 24.67
N LYS A 487 -31.48 -37.60 25.73
CA LYS A 487 -32.88 -37.20 25.80
C LYS A 487 -32.96 -35.71 26.10
N PHE A 488 -33.51 -34.96 25.16
CA PHE A 488 -33.82 -33.56 25.35
C PHE A 488 -35.31 -33.33 25.06
N GLN A 489 -36.06 -33.00 26.11
CA GLN A 489 -37.52 -32.97 26.08
C GLN A 489 -38.10 -34.33 25.62
N GLU A 490 -38.89 -34.35 24.54
CA GLU A 490 -39.51 -35.56 23.97
C GLU A 490 -38.70 -36.20 22.83
N LYS A 491 -37.49 -35.69 22.57
CA LYS A 491 -36.64 -36.11 21.45
C LYS A 491 -35.31 -36.69 21.92
N TYR A 492 -34.68 -37.45 21.04
CA TYR A 492 -33.37 -38.05 21.27
C TYR A 492 -32.34 -37.48 20.28
N PHE A 493 -31.19 -37.11 20.81
CA PHE A 493 -30.12 -36.46 20.06
C PHE A 493 -28.79 -37.18 20.22
N ASN A 494 -28.01 -37.19 19.14
CA ASN A 494 -26.58 -37.44 19.23
C ASN A 494 -25.88 -36.10 19.30
N VAL A 495 -25.11 -35.88 20.36
CA VAL A 495 -24.42 -34.61 20.63
C VAL A 495 -22.92 -34.85 20.67
N ARG A 496 -22.18 -34.13 19.83
CA ARG A 496 -20.71 -34.18 19.79
C ARG A 496 -20.15 -32.82 20.14
N PHE A 497 -19.25 -32.80 21.13
CA PHE A 497 -18.47 -31.64 21.54
C PHE A 497 -17.05 -31.84 21.04
N SER A 498 -16.56 -30.91 20.23
CA SER A 498 -15.22 -30.99 19.63
C SER A 498 -14.45 -29.70 19.93
N PRO A 499 -13.24 -29.77 20.50
CA PRO A 499 -12.44 -28.57 20.76
C PRO A 499 -12.03 -27.90 19.45
N LEU A 500 -12.37 -26.62 19.30
CA LEU A 500 -11.98 -25.80 18.16
C LEU A 500 -10.59 -25.24 18.41
N ARG A 501 -9.61 -25.61 17.58
CA ARG A 501 -8.23 -25.11 17.68
C ARG A 501 -7.87 -24.29 16.45
N ASN A 502 -7.14 -23.21 16.67
CA ASN A 502 -6.52 -22.46 15.60
C ASN A 502 -5.49 -23.35 14.88
N THR A 503 -5.62 -23.53 13.57
CA THR A 503 -4.74 -24.41 12.79
C THR A 503 -3.28 -23.95 12.77
N LYS A 504 -3.00 -22.65 12.94
CA LYS A 504 -1.64 -22.08 12.93
C LYS A 504 -0.99 -22.06 14.31
N THR A 505 -1.73 -21.64 15.33
CA THR A 505 -1.17 -21.44 16.68
C THR A 505 -1.39 -22.65 17.59
N GLN A 506 -2.22 -23.62 17.17
CA GLN A 506 -2.67 -24.76 17.97
C GLN A 506 -3.37 -24.37 19.28
N LEU A 507 -3.67 -23.09 19.48
CA LEU A 507 -4.39 -22.60 20.63
C LEU A 507 -5.86 -22.99 20.51
N LEU A 508 -6.44 -23.44 21.61
CA LEU A 508 -7.87 -23.63 21.74
C LEU A 508 -8.58 -22.28 21.53
N GLU A 509 -9.51 -22.20 20.59
CA GLU A 509 -10.34 -21.01 20.33
C GLU A 509 -11.74 -21.16 20.91
N GLY A 510 -12.18 -22.38 21.17
CA GLY A 510 -13.44 -22.68 21.84
C GLY A 510 -13.90 -24.11 21.55
N VAL A 511 -15.21 -24.32 21.39
CA VAL A 511 -15.83 -25.65 21.19
C VAL A 511 -16.87 -25.59 20.09
N ILE A 512 -16.86 -26.57 19.20
CA ILE A 512 -17.94 -26.85 18.25
C ILE A 512 -18.83 -27.94 18.84
N ILE A 513 -20.14 -27.68 18.87
CA ILE A 513 -21.16 -28.62 19.28
C ILE A 513 -22.01 -28.95 18.06
N THR A 514 -22.05 -30.23 17.68
CA THR A 514 -22.95 -30.71 16.63
C THR A 514 -24.04 -31.58 17.25
N ILE A 515 -25.29 -31.32 16.84
CA ILE A 515 -26.47 -31.96 17.39
C ILE A 515 -27.31 -32.53 16.25
N ASP A 516 -27.47 -33.85 16.26
CA ASP A 516 -28.22 -34.61 15.28
C ASP A 516 -29.49 -35.20 15.92
N ASP A 517 -30.67 -34.91 15.34
CA ASP A 517 -31.94 -35.48 15.78
C ASP A 517 -32.01 -36.95 15.34
N VAL A 518 -31.90 -37.86 16.30
CA VAL A 518 -31.90 -39.32 16.08
C VAL A 518 -33.15 -39.98 16.67
N THR A 519 -34.22 -39.20 16.89
CA THR A 519 -35.45 -39.68 17.52
C THR A 519 -36.05 -40.88 16.78
N GLU A 520 -36.13 -40.82 15.45
CA GLU A 520 -36.65 -41.93 14.64
C GLU A 520 -35.72 -43.14 14.65
N LEU A 521 -34.40 -42.91 14.59
CA LEU A 521 -33.41 -43.99 14.68
C LEU A 521 -33.52 -44.73 16.01
N TYR A 522 -33.61 -44.00 17.13
CA TYR A 522 -33.83 -44.57 18.45
C TYR A 522 -35.10 -45.43 18.49
N ARG A 523 -36.22 -44.90 17.97
CA ARG A 523 -37.50 -45.63 17.90
C ARG A 523 -37.38 -46.93 17.10
N TYR A 524 -36.70 -46.89 15.95
CA TYR A 524 -36.47 -48.09 15.14
C TYR A 524 -35.60 -49.13 15.86
N GLU A 525 -34.54 -48.70 16.54
CA GLU A 525 -33.69 -49.62 17.31
C GLU A 525 -34.46 -50.26 18.47
N GLU A 526 -35.27 -49.47 19.18
CA GLU A 526 -36.12 -49.93 20.27
C GLU A 526 -37.18 -50.93 19.77
N GLU A 527 -37.84 -50.64 18.66
CA GLU A 527 -38.78 -51.57 18.01
C GLU A 527 -38.09 -52.87 17.56
N ARG A 528 -36.86 -52.78 17.03
CA ARG A 528 -36.09 -53.95 16.60
C ARG A 528 -35.75 -54.84 17.78
N LYS A 529 -35.22 -54.27 18.88
CA LYS A 529 -34.96 -54.98 20.14
C LYS A 529 -36.23 -55.63 20.68
N LYS A 530 -37.37 -54.93 20.62
CA LYS A 530 -38.67 -55.46 21.05
C LYS A 530 -39.11 -56.66 20.21
N LYS A 531 -38.99 -56.58 18.88
CA LYS A 531 -39.31 -57.69 17.96
C LYS A 531 -38.39 -58.90 18.18
N GLU A 532 -37.11 -58.68 18.43
CA GLU A 532 -36.13 -59.73 18.74
C GLU A 532 -36.51 -60.47 20.03
N ARG A 533 -36.81 -59.73 21.11
CA ARG A 533 -37.30 -60.29 22.39
C ARG A 533 -38.57 -61.11 22.20
N LEU A 534 -39.53 -60.60 21.41
CA LEU A 534 -40.79 -61.29 21.10
C LEU A 534 -40.59 -62.52 20.20
N SER A 535 -39.64 -62.49 19.27
CA SER A 535 -39.34 -63.64 18.39
C SER A 535 -38.76 -64.81 19.17
N ILE A 536 -37.83 -64.54 20.09
CA ILE A 536 -37.26 -65.55 21.00
C ILE A 536 -38.37 -66.17 21.86
N LEU A 537 -39.26 -65.33 22.41
CA LEU A 537 -40.44 -65.83 23.15
C LEU A 537 -41.36 -66.68 22.26
N GLY A 538 -41.57 -66.26 21.00
CA GLY A 538 -42.36 -66.96 19.99
C GLY A 538 -41.85 -68.36 19.68
N GLU A 539 -40.56 -68.50 19.34
CA GLU A 539 -39.89 -69.78 19.07
C GLU A 539 -39.98 -70.75 20.25
N MET A 540 -40.02 -70.22 21.48
CA MET A 540 -40.01 -71.00 22.71
C MET A 540 -41.41 -71.21 23.33
N THR A 541 -42.47 -70.71 22.69
CA THR A 541 -43.87 -70.81 23.15
C THR A 541 -44.29 -72.25 23.45
N ALA A 542 -43.83 -73.23 22.65
CA ALA A 542 -44.15 -74.64 22.85
C ALA A 542 -43.59 -75.17 24.19
N ARG A 543 -42.36 -74.79 24.55
CA ARG A 543 -41.72 -75.21 25.81
C ARG A 543 -42.39 -74.55 27.02
N VAL A 544 -42.65 -73.24 26.95
CA VAL A 544 -43.38 -72.49 27.98
C VAL A 544 -44.77 -73.09 28.21
N ALA A 545 -45.50 -73.41 27.13
CA ALA A 545 -46.82 -74.03 27.23
C ALA A 545 -46.76 -75.43 27.87
N HIS A 546 -45.70 -76.20 27.60
CA HIS A 546 -45.48 -77.49 28.25
C HIS A 546 -45.16 -77.35 29.75
N GLU A 547 -44.31 -76.39 30.12
CA GLU A 547 -43.94 -76.13 31.52
C GLU A 547 -45.10 -75.57 32.35
N ILE A 548 -45.99 -74.77 31.76
CA ILE A 548 -47.24 -74.31 32.43
C ILE A 548 -48.25 -75.45 32.55
N ARG A 549 -48.39 -76.30 31.52
CA ARG A 549 -49.34 -77.41 31.51
C ARG A 549 -49.02 -78.45 32.58
N ASN A 550 -47.75 -78.63 32.92
CA ASN A 550 -47.30 -79.65 33.87
C ASN A 550 -47.84 -79.41 35.30
N PRO A 551 -47.59 -78.27 35.97
CA PRO A 551 -48.19 -77.94 37.27
C PRO A 551 -49.72 -77.98 37.22
N ILE A 552 -50.35 -77.43 36.17
CA ILE A 552 -51.82 -77.43 36.02
C ILE A 552 -52.37 -78.87 35.99
N THR A 553 -51.70 -79.78 35.29
CA THR A 553 -52.11 -81.19 35.21
C THR A 553 -51.95 -81.89 36.55
N ILE A 554 -50.86 -81.62 37.27
CA ILE A 554 -50.59 -82.16 38.60
C ILE A 554 -51.63 -81.65 39.61
N ILE A 555 -51.86 -80.34 39.66
CA ILE A 555 -52.89 -79.69 40.48
C ILE A 555 -54.26 -80.31 40.18
N GLY A 556 -54.66 -80.39 38.91
CA GLY A 556 -55.93 -80.99 38.51
C GLY A 556 -56.04 -82.47 38.89
N GLY A 557 -54.94 -83.23 38.84
CA GLY A 557 -54.85 -84.62 39.26
C GLY A 557 -55.02 -84.80 40.77
N PHE A 558 -54.34 -83.99 41.58
CA PHE A 558 -54.46 -84.02 43.04
C PHE A 558 -55.82 -83.51 43.52
N VAL A 559 -56.39 -82.47 42.91
CA VAL A 559 -57.76 -82.01 43.21
C VAL A 559 -58.80 -83.13 42.94
N LYS A 560 -58.62 -83.92 41.86
CA LYS A 560 -59.48 -85.10 41.59
C LYS A 560 -59.28 -86.22 42.61
N ARG A 561 -58.06 -86.41 43.13
CA ARG A 561 -57.75 -87.41 44.17
C ARG A 561 -58.27 -87.00 45.54
N MET A 562 -58.22 -85.70 45.89
CA MET A 562 -58.85 -85.15 47.10
C MET A 562 -60.34 -85.49 47.15
N ARG A 563 -61.06 -85.39 46.03
CA ARG A 563 -62.48 -85.77 45.94
C ARG A 563 -62.77 -87.26 46.23
N LYS A 564 -61.78 -88.15 46.07
CA LYS A 564 -61.92 -89.60 46.30
C LYS A 564 -61.47 -90.06 47.69
N HIS A 565 -60.74 -89.22 48.42
CA HIS A 565 -60.18 -89.52 49.74
C HIS A 565 -60.56 -88.42 50.75
N ILE A 566 -61.85 -88.05 50.76
CA ILE A 566 -62.39 -86.99 51.64
C ILE A 566 -62.31 -87.39 53.12
N ASP A 567 -62.29 -88.70 53.41
CA ASP A 567 -62.37 -89.23 54.77
C ASP A 567 -61.00 -89.43 55.46
N ASP A 568 -59.89 -89.07 54.80
CA ASP A 568 -58.53 -89.15 55.36
C ASP A 568 -57.86 -87.77 55.46
N PRO A 569 -57.90 -87.12 56.64
CA PRO A 569 -57.36 -85.78 56.86
C PRO A 569 -55.85 -85.65 56.60
N GLU A 570 -55.07 -86.71 56.87
CA GLU A 570 -53.61 -86.68 56.65
C GLU A 570 -53.27 -86.68 55.16
N THR A 571 -53.97 -87.50 54.38
CA THR A 571 -53.78 -87.57 52.92
C THR A 571 -54.29 -86.30 52.24
N LEU A 572 -55.39 -85.71 52.72
CA LEU A 572 -55.86 -84.41 52.23
C LEU A 572 -54.84 -83.30 52.48
N LYS A 573 -54.25 -83.24 53.67
CA LYS A 573 -53.20 -82.26 54.00
C LYS A 573 -52.02 -82.39 53.04
N LYS A 574 -51.51 -83.61 52.82
CA LYS A 574 -50.43 -83.88 51.85
C LYS A 574 -50.80 -83.43 50.43
N TYR A 575 -52.04 -83.62 50.00
CA TYR A 575 -52.49 -83.17 48.68
C TYR A 575 -52.58 -81.64 48.58
N VAL A 576 -53.04 -80.96 49.62
CA VAL A 576 -53.08 -79.48 49.67
C VAL A 576 -51.68 -78.89 49.65
N ASP A 577 -50.73 -79.49 50.39
CA ASP A 577 -49.34 -79.03 50.40
C ASP A 577 -48.70 -79.17 49.01
N ILE A 578 -48.95 -80.29 48.31
CA ILE A 578 -48.48 -80.49 46.92
C ILE A 578 -49.11 -79.48 45.95
N ILE A 579 -50.42 -79.24 46.05
CA ILE A 579 -51.11 -78.25 45.19
C ILE A 579 -50.56 -76.85 45.43
N THR A 580 -50.35 -76.48 46.70
CA THR A 580 -49.80 -75.17 47.07
C THR A 580 -48.38 -75.01 46.52
N GLY A 581 -47.55 -76.04 46.62
CA GLY A 581 -46.20 -76.05 46.05
C GLY A 581 -46.19 -75.88 44.53
N GLU A 582 -47.05 -76.60 43.80
CA GLU A 582 -47.17 -76.47 42.34
C GLU A 582 -47.76 -75.13 41.89
N LEU A 583 -48.63 -74.52 42.71
CA LEU A 583 -49.15 -73.18 42.46
C LEU A 583 -48.07 -72.11 42.62
N SER A 584 -47.31 -72.14 43.71
CA SER A 584 -46.18 -71.22 43.92
C SER A 584 -45.13 -71.36 42.81
N ARG A 585 -44.91 -72.58 42.32
CA ARG A 585 -44.02 -72.83 41.18
C ARG A 585 -44.55 -72.22 39.88
N LEU A 586 -45.84 -72.36 39.60
CA LEU A 586 -46.48 -71.74 38.43
C LEU A 586 -46.38 -70.20 38.49
N GLU A 587 -46.60 -69.61 39.66
CA GLU A 587 -46.44 -68.17 39.87
C GLU A 587 -45.00 -67.69 39.64
N GLY A 588 -44.00 -68.49 40.04
CA GLY A 588 -42.59 -68.24 39.76
C GLY A 588 -42.29 -68.20 38.25
N ILE A 589 -42.72 -69.23 37.52
CA ILE A 589 -42.55 -69.32 36.06
C ILE A 589 -43.15 -68.10 35.35
N VAL A 590 -44.38 -67.71 35.71
CA VAL A 590 -45.06 -66.55 35.10
C VAL A 590 -44.31 -65.25 35.42
N ARG A 591 -43.82 -65.10 36.65
CA ARG A 591 -43.06 -63.91 37.07
C ARG A 591 -41.78 -63.75 36.27
N GLU A 592 -41.00 -64.81 36.12
CA GLU A 592 -39.74 -64.80 35.36
C GLU A 592 -39.96 -64.49 33.87
N ILE A 593 -41.01 -65.03 33.26
CA ILE A 593 -41.37 -64.74 31.86
C ILE A 593 -41.74 -63.27 31.68
N LEU A 594 -42.57 -62.73 32.58
CA LEU A 594 -42.99 -61.33 32.54
C LEU A 594 -41.80 -60.39 32.78
N GLU A 595 -40.85 -60.79 33.61
CA GLU A 595 -39.65 -60.00 33.88
C GLU A 595 -38.70 -59.94 32.69
N TYR A 596 -38.52 -61.04 31.97
CA TYR A 596 -37.74 -61.04 30.73
C TYR A 596 -38.38 -60.18 29.63
N SER A 597 -39.72 -60.19 29.55
CA SER A 597 -40.50 -59.44 28.54
C SER A 597 -40.67 -57.95 28.84
N LYS A 598 -40.39 -57.48 30.07
CA LYS A 598 -40.52 -56.07 30.41
C LYS A 598 -39.47 -55.21 29.71
N GLU A 599 -39.88 -53.98 29.37
CA GLU A 599 -38.97 -52.92 28.89
C GLU A 599 -37.87 -52.63 29.93
N GLU A 600 -36.77 -52.00 29.47
CA GLU A 600 -35.66 -51.60 30.35
C GLU A 600 -36.22 -50.76 31.50
N GLN A 601 -36.08 -51.28 32.72
CA GLN A 601 -36.51 -50.54 33.90
C GLN A 601 -35.54 -49.40 34.13
N ILE A 602 -36.06 -48.28 34.65
CA ILE A 602 -35.22 -47.18 35.11
C ILE A 602 -34.35 -47.74 36.23
N LEU A 603 -33.05 -47.90 35.96
CA LEU A 603 -32.08 -48.40 36.93
C LEU A 603 -31.85 -47.33 37.99
N GLU A 604 -32.06 -47.69 39.26
CA GLU A 604 -31.81 -46.79 40.38
C GLU A 604 -30.41 -47.05 40.93
N PHE A 605 -29.41 -46.46 40.28
CA PHE A 605 -28.02 -46.55 40.71
C PHE A 605 -27.84 -45.87 42.08
N SER A 606 -27.49 -46.68 43.08
CA SER A 606 -27.12 -46.22 44.41
C SER A 606 -25.74 -46.73 44.78
N GLU A 607 -25.02 -45.98 45.60
CA GLU A 607 -23.75 -46.43 46.16
C GLU A 607 -24.03 -47.27 47.41
N PHE A 608 -23.55 -48.51 47.44
CA PHE A 608 -23.73 -49.41 48.58
C PHE A 608 -22.53 -50.36 48.73
N ASN A 609 -22.38 -50.95 49.93
CA ASN A 609 -21.37 -51.97 50.21
C ASN A 609 -21.87 -53.35 49.73
N LEU A 610 -21.13 -53.97 48.80
CA LEU A 610 -21.50 -55.25 48.18
C LEU A 610 -21.47 -56.42 49.19
N ASN A 611 -20.59 -56.37 50.19
CA ASN A 611 -20.49 -57.40 51.22
C ASN A 611 -21.71 -57.39 52.14
N GLU A 612 -22.29 -56.22 52.43
CA GLU A 612 -23.55 -56.13 53.19
C GLU A 612 -24.69 -56.78 52.42
N LEU A 613 -24.75 -56.58 51.10
CA LEU A 613 -25.75 -57.19 50.25
C LEU A 613 -25.61 -58.73 50.20
N ILE A 614 -24.38 -59.25 50.13
CA ILE A 614 -24.11 -60.70 50.19
C ILE A 614 -24.57 -61.29 51.53
N LYS A 615 -24.29 -60.60 52.65
CA LYS A 615 -24.73 -61.01 53.99
C LYS A 615 -26.27 -61.02 54.09
N GLU A 616 -26.97 -60.04 53.52
CA GLU A 616 -28.43 -60.05 53.47
C GLU A 616 -28.97 -61.27 52.73
N VAL A 617 -28.36 -61.63 51.59
CA VAL A 617 -28.79 -62.79 50.81
C VAL A 617 -28.54 -64.10 51.57
N TYR A 618 -27.43 -64.20 52.32
CA TYR A 618 -27.18 -65.35 53.18
C TYR A 618 -28.29 -65.56 54.22
N VAL A 619 -28.73 -64.49 54.89
CA VAL A 619 -29.82 -64.55 55.90
C VAL A 619 -31.11 -65.11 55.30
N LEU A 620 -31.41 -64.82 54.02
CA LEU A 620 -32.61 -65.35 53.35
C LEU A 620 -32.58 -66.88 53.18
N PHE A 621 -31.41 -67.50 53.13
CA PHE A 621 -31.24 -68.94 52.90
C PHE A 621 -30.74 -69.71 54.13
N GLU A 622 -30.53 -69.04 55.27
CA GLU A 622 -29.92 -69.64 56.47
C GLU A 622 -30.68 -70.87 57.00
N GLU A 623 -32.01 -70.81 57.01
CA GLU A 623 -32.86 -71.94 57.46
C GLU A 623 -32.73 -73.13 56.51
N LYS A 624 -32.83 -72.89 55.20
CA LYS A 624 -32.71 -73.92 54.15
C LYS A 624 -31.31 -74.56 54.10
N LEU A 625 -30.26 -73.77 54.29
CA LEU A 625 -28.89 -74.26 54.35
C LEU A 625 -28.69 -75.18 55.57
N ARG A 626 -29.29 -74.86 56.71
CA ARG A 626 -29.29 -75.72 57.91
C ARG A 626 -30.09 -77.00 57.72
N GLU A 627 -31.28 -76.92 57.14
CA GLU A 627 -32.12 -78.09 56.85
C GLU A 627 -31.41 -79.11 55.95
N MET A 628 -30.66 -78.63 54.95
CA MET A 628 -29.93 -79.47 53.99
C MET A 628 -28.50 -79.83 54.45
N ASN A 629 -28.08 -79.39 55.64
CA ASN A 629 -26.73 -79.56 56.18
C ASN A 629 -25.62 -79.11 55.21
N ILE A 630 -25.78 -77.93 54.61
CA ILE A 630 -24.82 -77.36 53.65
C ILE A 630 -23.85 -76.42 54.38
N ASP A 631 -22.54 -76.68 54.27
CA ASP A 631 -21.52 -75.77 54.80
C ASP A 631 -21.40 -74.53 53.91
N PHE A 632 -21.63 -73.35 54.50
CA PHE A 632 -21.53 -72.07 53.79
C PHE A 632 -20.33 -71.27 54.27
N PHE A 633 -19.46 -70.84 53.34
CA PHE A 633 -18.28 -70.03 53.60
C PHE A 633 -18.37 -68.70 52.85
N PHE A 634 -18.16 -67.59 53.54
CA PHE A 634 -18.02 -66.27 52.93
C PHE A 634 -16.62 -65.71 53.20
N GLU A 635 -15.92 -65.33 52.14
CA GLU A 635 -14.58 -64.72 52.19
C GLU A 635 -14.58 -63.41 51.42
N THR A 636 -13.84 -62.42 51.92
CA THR A 636 -13.66 -61.13 51.25
C THR A 636 -12.22 -60.63 51.47
N ASP A 637 -11.66 -59.96 50.47
CA ASP A 637 -10.35 -59.30 50.56
C ASP A 637 -10.43 -57.82 50.99
N ASN A 638 -11.63 -57.23 50.91
CA ASN A 638 -11.91 -55.85 51.31
C ASN A 638 -13.30 -55.75 51.94
N GLU A 639 -13.37 -55.43 53.24
CA GLU A 639 -14.63 -55.32 53.97
C GLU A 639 -15.52 -54.14 53.51
N ASP A 640 -14.93 -53.05 52.98
CA ASP A 640 -15.65 -51.87 52.46
C ASP A 640 -15.66 -51.81 50.92
N LEU A 641 -16.11 -52.90 50.28
CA LEU A 641 -16.23 -52.98 48.83
C LEU A 641 -17.48 -52.23 48.33
N ARG A 642 -17.32 -50.94 48.01
CA ARG A 642 -18.41 -50.07 47.52
C ARG A 642 -18.56 -50.13 46.01
N VAL A 643 -19.81 -50.21 45.56
CA VAL A 643 -20.19 -50.20 44.14
C VAL A 643 -21.36 -49.24 43.91
N LYS A 644 -21.37 -48.55 42.76
CA LYS A 644 -22.51 -47.76 42.29
C LYS A 644 -23.29 -48.59 41.26
N ALA A 645 -24.34 -49.25 41.72
CA ALA A 645 -25.17 -50.18 40.94
C ALA A 645 -26.63 -50.11 41.39
N ASP A 646 -27.55 -50.74 40.66
CA ASP A 646 -28.91 -50.97 41.15
C ASP A 646 -28.88 -52.11 42.18
N ARG A 647 -28.93 -51.73 43.46
CA ARG A 647 -28.86 -52.65 44.60
C ARG A 647 -29.90 -53.77 44.51
N SER A 648 -31.11 -53.46 44.04
CA SER A 648 -32.21 -54.43 43.96
C SER A 648 -31.95 -55.51 42.90
N ARG A 649 -31.40 -55.09 41.75
CA ARG A 649 -31.06 -55.98 40.64
C ARG A 649 -29.86 -56.87 40.97
N ILE A 650 -28.81 -56.31 41.58
CA ILE A 650 -27.66 -57.10 42.03
C ILE A 650 -28.07 -58.10 43.11
N LYS A 651 -28.99 -57.74 44.01
CA LYS A 651 -29.56 -58.68 45.00
C LYS A 651 -30.20 -59.88 44.32
N GLN A 652 -30.90 -59.65 43.21
CA GLN A 652 -31.56 -60.70 42.44
C GLN A 652 -30.56 -61.65 41.77
N VAL A 653 -29.45 -61.13 41.23
CA VAL A 653 -28.35 -61.95 40.69
C VAL A 653 -27.81 -62.89 41.78
N LEU A 654 -27.52 -62.34 42.96
CA LEU A 654 -27.03 -63.12 44.10
C LEU A 654 -28.02 -64.19 44.54
N ILE A 655 -29.32 -63.86 44.65
CA ILE A 655 -30.37 -64.83 44.99
C ILE A 655 -30.41 -65.98 43.98
N ASN A 656 -30.38 -65.67 42.69
CA ASN A 656 -30.44 -66.69 41.63
C ASN A 656 -29.21 -67.60 41.62
N LEU A 657 -28.01 -67.04 41.81
CA LEU A 657 -26.77 -67.83 41.85
C LEU A 657 -26.70 -68.70 43.11
N VAL A 658 -27.07 -68.17 44.28
CA VAL A 658 -27.08 -68.93 45.55
C VAL A 658 -28.15 -70.03 45.52
N GLN A 659 -29.36 -69.73 45.03
CA GLN A 659 -30.41 -70.73 44.88
C GLN A 659 -29.99 -71.86 43.92
N ASN A 660 -29.31 -71.51 42.81
CA ASN A 660 -28.73 -72.50 41.90
C ASN A 660 -27.63 -73.34 42.57
N ALA A 661 -26.78 -72.74 43.39
CA ALA A 661 -25.72 -73.43 44.14
C ALA A 661 -26.31 -74.42 45.15
N ILE A 662 -27.35 -74.04 45.90
CA ILE A 662 -28.06 -74.92 46.84
C ILE A 662 -28.64 -76.13 46.12
N GLU A 663 -29.34 -75.91 45.01
CA GLU A 663 -29.97 -76.98 44.23
C GLU A 663 -28.95 -77.93 43.57
N ALA A 664 -27.84 -77.39 43.08
CA ALA A 664 -26.82 -78.19 42.40
C ALA A 664 -26.00 -79.06 43.35
N THR A 665 -25.88 -78.64 44.61
CA THR A 665 -25.01 -79.32 45.59
C THR A 665 -25.74 -80.42 46.36
N GLY A 666 -27.04 -80.26 46.64
CA GLY A 666 -27.82 -81.24 47.39
C GLY A 666 -27.47 -81.26 48.89
N GLU A 667 -27.91 -82.31 49.59
CA GLU A 667 -27.65 -82.49 51.04
C GLU A 667 -26.16 -82.76 51.33
N ASN A 668 -25.65 -82.26 52.46
CA ASN A 668 -24.24 -82.38 52.89
C ASN A 668 -23.23 -81.71 51.93
N GLY A 669 -23.68 -80.65 51.25
CA GLY A 669 -22.90 -79.88 50.29
C GLY A 669 -22.00 -78.81 50.88
N LYS A 670 -21.19 -78.17 50.03
CA LYS A 670 -20.42 -76.97 50.37
C LYS A 670 -20.67 -75.85 49.37
N ILE A 671 -20.90 -74.63 49.87
CA ILE A 671 -21.04 -73.42 49.07
C ILE A 671 -20.04 -72.38 49.60
N LYS A 672 -19.31 -71.75 48.70
CA LYS A 672 -18.34 -70.70 49.04
C LYS A 672 -18.60 -69.45 48.19
N ILE A 673 -18.84 -68.32 48.83
CA ILE A 673 -18.92 -67.02 48.17
C ILE A 673 -17.65 -66.23 48.47
N LYS A 674 -17.01 -65.71 47.42
CA LYS A 674 -15.85 -64.83 47.54
C LYS A 674 -16.17 -63.49 46.89
N SER A 675 -15.95 -62.37 47.59
CA SER A 675 -15.91 -61.04 46.98
C SER A 675 -14.46 -60.54 46.92
N GLU A 676 -14.08 -60.02 45.76
CA GLU A 676 -12.73 -59.51 45.48
C GLU A 676 -12.79 -58.08 44.94
N ASP A 677 -11.91 -57.23 45.48
CA ASP A 677 -11.65 -55.89 45.00
C ASP A 677 -10.57 -55.92 43.90
N VAL A 678 -10.99 -55.82 42.64
CA VAL A 678 -10.09 -55.87 41.48
C VAL A 678 -10.04 -54.51 40.78
N TYR A 679 -9.25 -53.59 41.34
CA TYR A 679 -8.98 -52.23 40.81
C TYR A 679 -10.26 -51.44 40.49
N ASN A 680 -10.78 -51.54 39.25
CA ASN A 680 -11.96 -50.84 38.75
C ASN A 680 -13.26 -51.67 38.77
N VAL A 681 -13.18 -52.97 39.08
CA VAL A 681 -14.34 -53.86 39.13
C VAL A 681 -14.44 -54.53 40.50
N ALA A 682 -15.68 -54.80 40.91
CA ALA A 682 -15.96 -55.70 42.02
C ALA A 682 -16.27 -57.08 41.43
N ARG A 683 -15.53 -58.11 41.85
CA ARG A 683 -15.72 -59.49 41.40
C ARG A 683 -16.38 -60.29 42.52
N VAL A 684 -17.40 -61.06 42.16
CA VAL A 684 -18.05 -62.01 43.08
C VAL A 684 -18.05 -63.39 42.47
N SER A 685 -17.57 -64.37 43.24
CA SER A 685 -17.51 -65.78 42.85
C SER A 685 -18.38 -66.61 43.78
N VAL A 686 -19.30 -67.38 43.22
CA VAL A 686 -20.17 -68.33 43.93
C VAL A 686 -19.76 -69.74 43.50
N TRP A 687 -19.02 -70.41 44.37
CA TRP A 687 -18.57 -71.79 44.20
C TRP A 687 -19.49 -72.78 44.92
N ASN A 688 -19.71 -73.94 44.33
CA ASN A 688 -20.52 -74.99 44.92
C ASN A 688 -19.97 -76.39 44.59
N SER A 689 -20.08 -77.34 45.53
CA SER A 689 -19.54 -78.71 45.36
C SER A 689 -20.43 -79.65 44.51
N GLY A 690 -21.23 -79.08 43.60
CA GLY A 690 -22.08 -79.84 42.69
C GLY A 690 -21.30 -80.41 41.49
N PRO A 691 -21.96 -81.19 40.61
CA PRO A 691 -21.31 -81.81 39.47
C PRO A 691 -20.77 -80.77 38.46
N PRO A 692 -19.61 -81.02 37.82
CA PRO A 692 -19.04 -80.10 36.84
C PRO A 692 -19.95 -79.95 35.61
N ILE A 693 -19.93 -78.77 35.00
CA ILE A 693 -20.72 -78.45 33.80
C ILE A 693 -19.89 -78.83 32.56
N PRO A 694 -20.38 -79.71 31.66
CA PRO A 694 -19.68 -80.03 30.41
C PRO A 694 -19.32 -78.78 29.61
N GLU A 695 -18.15 -78.76 28.97
CA GLU A 695 -17.62 -77.58 28.25
C GLU A 695 -18.61 -77.04 27.20
N GLU A 696 -19.27 -77.94 26.48
CA GLU A 696 -20.26 -77.63 25.45
C GLU A 696 -21.52 -76.93 25.98
N LEU A 697 -21.75 -76.99 27.30
CA LEU A 697 -22.92 -76.41 27.96
C LEU A 697 -22.63 -75.06 28.62
N LYS A 698 -21.37 -74.67 28.83
CA LYS A 698 -21.00 -73.45 29.57
C LYS A 698 -21.55 -72.16 28.95
N GLU A 699 -21.60 -72.05 27.62
CA GLU A 699 -22.24 -70.90 26.96
C GLU A 699 -23.76 -71.08 26.86
N LYS A 700 -24.24 -72.32 26.69
CA LYS A 700 -25.66 -72.62 26.51
C LYS A 700 -26.49 -72.41 27.77
N ILE A 701 -25.91 -72.56 28.97
CA ILE A 701 -26.63 -72.33 30.24
C ILE A 701 -27.10 -70.89 30.45
N PHE A 702 -26.49 -69.92 29.77
CA PHE A 702 -26.94 -68.53 29.79
C PHE A 702 -27.99 -68.23 28.71
N SER A 703 -28.37 -69.21 27.89
CA SER A 703 -29.44 -69.08 26.91
C SER A 703 -30.81 -69.22 27.58
N PRO A 704 -31.80 -68.37 27.24
CA PRO A 704 -33.16 -68.44 27.77
C PRO A 704 -33.78 -69.85 27.68
N PHE A 705 -34.44 -70.27 28.76
CA PHE A 705 -35.17 -71.55 28.88
C PHE A 705 -34.28 -72.81 28.69
N PHE A 706 -32.96 -72.67 28.75
CA PHE A 706 -32.03 -73.80 28.82
C PHE A 706 -31.90 -74.27 30.27
N THR A 707 -32.23 -75.54 30.51
CA THR A 707 -32.09 -76.17 31.83
C THR A 707 -31.80 -77.65 31.65
N THR A 708 -30.92 -78.18 32.51
CA THR A 708 -30.69 -79.62 32.64
C THR A 708 -31.52 -80.23 33.79
N LYS A 709 -32.24 -79.38 34.54
CA LYS A 709 -33.07 -79.77 35.68
C LYS A 709 -34.47 -80.16 35.22
N THR A 710 -35.04 -81.22 35.78
CA THR A 710 -36.41 -81.67 35.53
C THR A 710 -37.48 -80.68 36.00
N GLN A 711 -37.12 -79.74 36.90
CA GLN A 711 -38.05 -78.76 37.46
C GLN A 711 -37.68 -77.27 37.31
N GLY A 712 -36.61 -76.93 36.59
CA GLY A 712 -36.19 -75.52 36.39
C GLY A 712 -36.85 -74.83 35.20
N THR A 713 -36.97 -73.51 35.26
CA THR A 713 -37.53 -72.65 34.18
C THR A 713 -36.51 -72.28 33.10
N GLY A 714 -35.22 -72.42 33.42
CA GLY A 714 -34.10 -72.02 32.56
C GLY A 714 -33.99 -70.51 32.33
N LEU A 715 -34.68 -69.66 33.11
CA LEU A 715 -34.65 -68.20 32.96
C LEU A 715 -33.72 -67.48 33.95
N GLY A 716 -33.38 -68.11 35.08
CA GLY A 716 -32.59 -67.46 36.14
C GLY A 716 -31.20 -66.98 35.70
N LEU A 717 -30.41 -67.81 35.01
CA LEU A 717 -29.08 -67.44 34.53
C LEU A 717 -29.11 -66.41 33.37
N PRO A 718 -30.00 -66.52 32.38
CA PRO A 718 -30.24 -65.46 31.40
C PRO A 718 -30.59 -64.10 32.03
N ILE A 719 -31.43 -64.09 33.08
CA ILE A 719 -31.74 -62.86 33.83
C ILE A 719 -30.48 -62.31 34.51
N CYS A 720 -29.64 -63.18 35.08
CA CYS A 720 -28.36 -62.74 35.65
C CYS A 720 -27.45 -62.12 34.59
N ARG A 721 -27.39 -62.71 33.39
CA ARG A 721 -26.62 -62.18 32.27
C ARG A 721 -27.13 -60.83 31.80
N LYS A 722 -28.45 -60.67 31.65
CA LYS A 722 -29.07 -59.37 31.33
C LYS A 722 -28.75 -58.31 32.39
N ILE A 723 -28.88 -58.64 33.68
CA ILE A 723 -28.59 -57.68 34.76
C ILE A 723 -27.11 -57.30 34.77
N VAL A 724 -26.20 -58.26 34.64
CA VAL A 724 -24.76 -58.00 34.75
C VAL A 724 -24.22 -57.36 33.47
N GLU A 725 -24.46 -57.94 32.30
CA GLU A 725 -23.89 -57.49 31.02
C GLU A 725 -24.67 -56.29 30.45
N ASP A 726 -25.98 -56.42 30.25
CA ASP A 726 -26.77 -55.40 29.55
C ASP A 726 -27.06 -54.16 30.41
N GLU A 727 -27.40 -54.37 31.70
CA GLU A 727 -27.84 -53.30 32.60
C GLU A 727 -26.68 -52.62 33.37
N HIS A 728 -25.61 -53.34 33.69
CA HIS A 728 -24.50 -52.83 34.52
C HIS A 728 -23.14 -52.78 33.81
N GLY A 729 -23.04 -53.21 32.54
CA GLY A 729 -21.79 -53.18 31.77
C GLY A 729 -20.69 -54.11 32.32
N GLY A 730 -21.12 -55.17 33.00
CA GLY A 730 -20.27 -56.17 33.64
C GLY A 730 -20.06 -57.42 32.78
N LYS A 731 -19.55 -58.49 33.40
CA LYS A 731 -19.38 -59.81 32.78
C LYS A 731 -19.81 -60.91 33.72
N ILE A 732 -20.45 -61.97 33.21
CA ILE A 732 -20.77 -63.16 33.98
C ILE A 732 -20.36 -64.43 33.23
N TRP A 733 -19.72 -65.37 33.91
CA TRP A 733 -19.31 -66.64 33.32
C TRP A 733 -19.24 -67.77 34.36
N VAL A 734 -18.91 -68.97 33.89
CA VAL A 734 -18.82 -70.17 34.73
C VAL A 734 -17.53 -70.94 34.46
N GLU A 735 -16.93 -71.47 35.52
CA GLU A 735 -15.71 -72.28 35.47
C GLU A 735 -15.91 -73.58 36.26
N ASN A 736 -15.35 -74.69 35.76
CA ASN A 736 -15.24 -75.91 36.55
C ASN A 736 -13.95 -75.82 37.36
N THR A 737 -14.02 -76.18 38.63
CA THR A 737 -12.88 -76.18 39.57
C THR A 737 -12.74 -77.55 40.21
N GLU A 738 -11.61 -77.83 40.86
CA GLU A 738 -11.42 -79.12 41.53
C GLU A 738 -12.47 -79.31 42.63
N GLY A 739 -13.39 -80.26 42.40
CA GLY A 739 -14.46 -80.59 43.36
C GLY A 739 -15.74 -79.75 43.26
N GLY A 740 -15.91 -78.91 42.24
CA GLY A 740 -17.14 -78.11 42.10
C GLY A 740 -17.21 -77.18 40.88
N VAL A 741 -18.23 -76.33 40.87
CA VAL A 741 -18.51 -75.33 39.82
C VAL A 741 -18.45 -73.94 40.44
N MET A 742 -17.92 -72.97 39.70
CA MET A 742 -17.78 -71.58 40.13
C MET A 742 -18.45 -70.64 39.14
N PHE A 743 -19.48 -69.93 39.59
CA PHE A 743 -20.08 -68.83 38.84
C PHE A 743 -19.43 -67.52 39.25
N ILE A 744 -19.01 -66.71 38.28
CA ILE A 744 -18.26 -65.48 38.54
C ILE A 744 -18.97 -64.34 37.82
N PHE A 745 -19.21 -63.23 38.51
CA PHE A 745 -19.63 -61.99 37.88
C PHE A 745 -18.78 -60.81 38.31
N GLU A 746 -18.60 -59.87 37.39
CA GLU A 746 -17.86 -58.62 37.59
C GLU A 746 -18.77 -57.44 37.26
N ILE A 747 -18.77 -56.43 38.14
CA ILE A 747 -19.44 -55.15 37.88
C ILE A 747 -18.45 -53.98 38.08
N PRO A 748 -18.50 -52.94 37.24
CA PRO A 748 -17.72 -51.72 37.44
C PRO A 748 -18.07 -51.05 38.78
N LYS A 749 -17.06 -50.66 39.58
CA LYS A 749 -17.29 -49.95 40.86
C LYS A 749 -17.95 -48.59 40.67
N THR A 750 -17.54 -47.92 39.60
CA THR A 750 -18.20 -46.75 39.02
C THR A 750 -18.70 -47.17 37.64
N PRO A 751 -19.97 -46.93 37.28
CA PRO A 751 -20.47 -47.23 35.95
C PRO A 751 -19.53 -46.59 34.93
N GLY A 752 -19.00 -47.38 34.01
CA GLY A 752 -18.10 -46.89 32.99
C GLY A 752 -18.78 -45.77 32.21
N LYS A 753 -18.05 -44.68 31.95
CA LYS A 753 -18.35 -43.79 30.82
C LYS A 753 -18.16 -44.63 29.54
N GLU A 754 -19.08 -45.52 29.23
CA GLU A 754 -19.08 -46.18 27.93
C GLU A 754 -19.70 -45.23 26.90
N VAL A 755 -18.79 -44.54 26.23
CA VAL A 755 -18.84 -44.32 24.80
C VAL A 755 -19.18 -45.68 24.16
N ARG A 756 -20.46 -45.90 23.84
CA ARG A 756 -20.86 -47.01 22.96
C ARG A 756 -20.45 -46.62 21.54
N GLU A 757 -19.48 -47.33 20.98
CA GLU A 757 -19.10 -47.29 19.55
C GLU A 757 -20.25 -47.65 18.62
#